data_AF-A0A2S6GBM6-F1
#
_entry.id   AF-A0A2S6GBM6-F1
#
_cell.length_a   1.000
_cell.length_b   1.000
_cell.length_c   1.000
_cell.angle_alpha   90.00
_cell.angle_beta   90.00
_cell.angle_gamma   90.00
#
_symmetry.space_group_name_H-M   'P 1'
#
loop_
_entity.id
_entity.type
_entity.pdbx_description
1 polymer ?
#
loop_
_entity_poly.entity_id
_entity_poly.type
_entity_poly.pdbx_seq_one_letter_code
_entity_poly.pdbx_strand_id
1 'polypeptide(L)'
;MTIDDFSVATVINTVDGDTQVGQQIGVVYGDNTVHRHEYYHYNSADPPERKLEVAINHLRGRSSARIAEEILAELVKLGHIDSKTLYYYALALLSGRSINDLDRRVRDSFSWCRDHARTLPLDSWLESLDVVAFLVDGVVAQGLDTERDKRFVAGLSQTYAPLPEDRRDEIATHLEFVLSGAIQDHLDAVETTRIAKERMGNDRVRRTPLYFEPEPAEPHPLAPAPTPLDRKALRHAVLGAVVVCVGAYFTVSDATAKVLGVLAALLCAVGGLLVLRFGHHLALRTARLRASRTDVGLPAGPAPDHTGEEGAPPSADKFATDVRKRVDQGFNEGPGGGERLRALLAARLVVLFRETAVEPARLLWLTRWHARRAACGTGIAPVPDDTVGQHLGMVLGIAIYGLGTAVGPLWAGAGWFWSALLIAGGWFAGRNSVDLRVTRHRDGDERERNLRLFDEERREHARWVAYLAANRPDEHEIAHWFDLDRSYLRSTALKRSGLTNRDLFTHVILATRAPYSRRARVLHGPPRYTEYHLHLFLLTDNGVRVIRLRLNFLTGEYGHEKREVFHYDKVASARVEERGTRVEEDHPGARPNRGRGRTLEVTLVNGKDIAKVTEQFEAAEVTDLEGEDYLIQLATETSGISWAQHVLEAVAAEGREWISKERTRRHHRFQQWRLIGAATGSDDGAIG
;
A
#
# COMPACT_ATOMS: atom_id res chain seq x y z
N MET A 1 -34.79 37.98 -10.68
CA MET A 1 -35.42 38.14 -9.36
C MET A 1 -36.08 36.80 -9.04
N THR A 2 -35.55 36.09 -8.03
CA THR A 2 -36.05 34.85 -7.36
C THR A 2 -36.34 33.63 -8.26
N ILE A 3 -35.60 32.53 -8.30
CA ILE A 3 -35.09 31.58 -7.26
C ILE A 3 -36.18 31.17 -6.26
N ASP A 4 -36.75 29.97 -6.42
CA ASP A 4 -36.60 28.87 -5.44
C ASP A 4 -37.21 27.53 -5.90
N ASP A 5 -36.78 26.47 -5.20
CA ASP A 5 -37.27 25.08 -5.09
C ASP A 5 -36.65 23.97 -5.97
N PHE A 6 -35.53 23.43 -5.50
CA PHE A 6 -35.30 21.98 -5.43
C PHE A 6 -34.57 21.61 -4.13
N SER A 7 -35.31 21.01 -3.20
CA SER A 7 -34.82 20.44 -1.94
C SER A 7 -34.02 19.16 -2.18
N VAL A 8 -32.73 19.16 -1.85
CA VAL A 8 -31.91 17.95 -1.70
C VAL A 8 -31.96 17.54 -0.23
N ALA A 9 -32.51 16.35 0.05
CA ALA A 9 -32.52 15.77 1.38
C ALA A 9 -31.08 15.44 1.82
N THR A 10 -30.51 16.27 2.68
CA THR A 10 -29.28 15.99 3.41
C THR A 10 -29.57 14.93 4.47
N VAL A 11 -29.02 13.72 4.31
CA VAL A 11 -28.99 12.73 5.41
C VAL A 11 -27.91 13.17 6.39
N ILE A 12 -28.33 13.89 7.44
CA ILE A 12 -27.49 14.23 8.58
C ILE A 12 -27.55 13.04 9.54
N ASN A 13 -26.47 12.26 9.61
CA ASN A 13 -26.26 11.32 10.71
C ASN A 13 -25.72 12.12 11.91
N THR A 14 -26.63 12.55 12.78
CA THR A 14 -26.27 13.12 14.09
C THR A 14 -26.19 11.98 15.10
N VAL A 15 -25.00 11.73 15.65
CA VAL A 15 -24.82 10.96 16.89
C VAL A 15 -24.24 11.92 17.92
N ASP A 16 -24.94 12.02 19.04
CA ASP A 16 -24.70 12.88 20.18
C ASP A 16 -23.50 12.38 21.02
N GLY A 17 -22.58 13.27 21.39
CA GLY A 17 -21.45 12.97 22.28
C GLY A 17 -20.08 13.25 21.68
N ASP A 18 -19.34 14.14 22.34
CA ASP A 18 -18.05 14.74 22.02
C ASP A 18 -16.88 13.72 21.89
N THR A 19 -16.92 12.91 20.84
CA THR A 19 -15.81 12.05 20.40
C THR A 19 -15.64 12.21 18.90
N GLN A 20 -14.60 12.93 18.47
CA GLN A 20 -14.14 12.93 17.09
C GLN A 20 -13.68 11.51 16.73
N VAL A 21 -14.57 10.73 16.11
CA VAL A 21 -14.14 9.55 15.37
C VAL A 21 -13.64 10.08 14.03
N GLY A 22 -12.33 10.34 13.96
CA GLY A 22 -11.65 10.62 12.70
C GLY A 22 -11.93 9.47 11.73
N GLN A 23 -12.70 9.75 10.69
CA GLN A 23 -13.08 8.81 9.65
C GLN A 23 -11.81 8.25 8.98
N GLN A 24 -11.41 7.04 9.39
CA GLN A 24 -10.26 6.30 8.88
C GLN A 24 -10.58 5.68 7.52
N ILE A 25 -10.39 6.45 6.45
CA ILE A 25 -10.47 5.96 5.06
C ILE A 25 -9.09 6.07 4.42
N GLY A 26 -8.16 5.18 4.76
CA GLY A 26 -6.93 5.04 3.97
C GLY A 26 -7.31 4.81 2.50
N VAL A 27 -7.06 5.80 1.64
CA VAL A 27 -7.36 5.69 0.22
C VAL A 27 -6.11 5.16 -0.47
N VAL A 28 -6.20 3.91 -0.92
CA VAL A 28 -5.20 3.23 -1.74
C VAL A 28 -5.88 3.08 -3.10
N TYR A 29 -5.17 3.37 -4.19
CA TYR A 29 -5.68 3.15 -5.54
C TYR A 29 -4.67 2.32 -6.33
N GLY A 30 -4.99 1.05 -6.58
CA GLY A 30 -4.19 0.18 -7.44
C GLY A 30 -2.99 -0.43 -6.72
N ASP A 31 -1.78 -0.34 -7.29
CA ASP A 31 -0.53 -0.86 -6.70
C ASP A 31 0.17 0.18 -5.79
N ASN A 32 -0.56 1.21 -5.34
CA ASN A 32 -0.06 2.35 -4.55
C ASN A 32 -0.59 2.34 -3.12
N THR A 33 0.24 2.02 -2.12
CA THR A 33 -0.10 2.04 -0.69
C THR A 33 0.13 3.42 -0.06
N VAL A 34 -0.86 3.96 0.66
CA VAL A 34 -0.72 5.20 1.43
C VAL A 34 -0.92 4.88 2.91
N HIS A 35 0.13 5.08 3.70
CA HIS A 35 0.11 4.92 5.15
C HIS A 35 -0.36 6.22 5.81
N ARG A 36 -1.38 6.14 6.65
CA ARG A 36 -1.87 7.28 7.44
C ARG A 36 -1.10 7.36 8.75
N HIS A 37 0.10 7.90 8.70
CA HIS A 37 0.86 8.25 9.89
C HIS A 37 1.15 9.75 9.86
N GLU A 38 1.05 10.40 11.01
CA GLU A 38 1.31 11.83 11.16
C GLU A 38 2.82 12.09 11.24
N TYR A 39 3.60 11.73 10.23
CA TYR A 39 5.04 12.03 10.22
C TYR A 39 5.37 13.39 9.61
N TYR A 40 4.63 13.79 8.58
CA TYR A 40 4.93 14.94 7.73
C TYR A 40 3.84 16.02 7.76
N HIS A 41 2.84 15.87 8.63
CA HIS A 41 1.73 16.80 8.73
C HIS A 41 1.77 17.54 10.07
N TYR A 42 1.55 18.85 10.00
CA TYR A 42 1.29 19.71 11.15
C TYR A 42 0.19 20.72 10.80
N ASN A 43 -0.61 21.10 11.79
CA ASN A 43 -1.55 22.20 11.68
C ASN A 43 -0.87 23.53 12.03
N SER A 44 -1.40 24.64 11.52
CA SER A 44 -0.87 25.98 11.85
C SER A 44 -0.91 26.30 13.35
N ALA A 45 -1.87 25.71 14.08
CA ALA A 45 -2.05 25.83 15.53
C ALA A 45 -1.19 24.85 16.35
N ASP A 46 -0.45 23.93 15.72
CA ASP A 46 0.39 22.97 16.43
C ASP A 46 1.55 23.68 17.17
N PRO A 47 2.00 23.11 18.30
CA PRO A 47 3.09 23.69 19.09
C PRO A 47 4.42 23.70 18.29
N PRO A 48 5.36 24.62 18.61
CA PRO A 48 6.61 24.76 17.87
C PRO A 48 7.47 23.49 17.91
N GLU A 49 7.41 22.71 19.01
CA GLU A 49 8.13 21.44 19.13
C GLU A 49 7.66 20.42 18.08
N ARG A 50 6.35 20.42 17.78
CA ARG A 50 5.76 19.54 16.78
C ARG A 50 6.16 19.96 15.36
N LYS A 51 6.16 21.25 15.07
CA LYS A 51 6.65 21.78 13.78
C LYS A 51 8.13 21.44 13.57
N LEU A 52 8.96 21.56 14.61
CA LEU A 52 10.37 21.17 14.57
C LEU A 52 10.53 19.67 14.27
N GLU A 53 9.74 18.80 14.92
CA GLU A 53 9.74 17.37 14.66
C GLU A 53 9.40 17.05 13.20
N VAL A 54 8.36 17.68 12.65
CA VAL A 54 7.98 17.49 11.24
C VAL A 54 9.09 17.97 10.28
N ALA A 55 9.74 19.10 10.57
CA ALA A 55 10.89 19.55 9.78
C ALA A 55 12.06 18.56 9.81
N ILE A 56 12.37 17.99 10.99
CA ILE A 56 13.40 16.95 11.14
C ILE A 56 13.00 15.70 10.34
N ASN A 57 11.72 15.32 10.34
CA ASN A 57 11.23 14.18 9.57
C ASN A 57 11.45 14.39 8.07
N HIS A 58 11.21 15.61 7.57
CA HIS A 58 11.50 15.99 6.18
C HIS A 58 13.00 15.96 5.85
N LEU A 59 13.88 16.31 6.79
CA LEU A 59 15.33 16.19 6.62
C LEU A 59 15.79 14.74 6.61
N ARG A 60 15.30 13.90 7.54
CA ARG A 60 15.58 12.46 7.56
C ARG A 60 15.10 11.73 6.30
N GLY A 61 14.04 12.24 5.68
CA GLY A 61 13.58 11.76 4.37
C GLY A 61 14.52 12.13 3.21
N ARG A 62 15.50 13.01 3.44
CA ARG A 62 16.51 13.62 2.54
C ARG A 62 15.99 14.43 1.36
N SER A 63 14.86 14.00 0.85
CA SER A 63 14.23 14.38 -0.40
C SER A 63 13.27 15.57 -0.31
N SER A 64 13.11 16.16 0.87
CA SER A 64 12.22 17.30 1.14
C SER A 64 12.90 18.37 1.99
N ALA A 65 14.22 18.55 1.81
CA ALA A 65 15.00 19.48 2.61
C ALA A 65 14.59 20.95 2.41
N ARG A 66 14.01 21.30 1.25
CA ARG A 66 13.48 22.65 0.99
C ARG A 66 12.24 22.92 1.83
N ILE A 67 11.32 21.95 1.89
CA ILE A 67 10.15 21.99 2.78
C ILE A 67 10.60 22.12 4.25
N ALA A 68 11.62 21.37 4.67
CA ALA A 68 12.18 21.52 6.01
C ALA A 68 12.78 22.92 6.26
N GLU A 69 13.51 23.48 5.29
CA GLU A 69 14.05 24.86 5.39
C GLU A 69 12.93 25.88 5.58
N GLU A 70 11.80 25.74 4.88
CA GLU A 70 10.66 26.64 5.01
C GLU A 70 10.04 26.60 6.40
N ILE A 71 9.80 25.39 6.93
CA ILE A 71 9.25 25.19 8.28
C ILE A 71 10.22 25.75 9.35
N LEU A 72 11.52 25.45 9.22
CA LEU A 72 12.53 25.92 10.17
C LEU A 72 12.74 27.44 10.09
N ALA A 73 12.68 28.02 8.89
CA ALA A 73 12.75 29.47 8.71
C ALA A 73 11.53 30.17 9.33
N GLU A 74 10.34 29.55 9.29
CA GLU A 74 9.15 30.07 10.00
C GLU A 74 9.36 30.06 11.52
N LEU A 75 9.84 28.94 12.09
CA LEU A 75 10.13 28.82 13.52
C LEU A 75 11.13 29.87 14.00
N VAL A 76 12.21 30.07 13.24
CA VAL A 76 13.23 31.09 13.52
C VAL A 76 12.64 32.50 13.47
N LYS A 77 11.79 32.81 12.48
CA LYS A 77 11.12 34.12 12.36
C LYS A 77 10.17 34.41 13.51
N LEU A 78 9.52 33.37 14.05
CA LEU A 78 8.63 33.46 15.21
C LEU A 78 9.38 33.56 16.55
N GLY A 79 10.72 33.50 16.53
CA GLY A 79 11.57 33.63 17.72
C GLY A 79 11.76 32.33 18.51
N HIS A 80 11.35 31.18 17.96
CA HIS A 80 11.58 29.87 18.57
C HIS A 80 13.00 29.39 18.24
N ILE A 81 13.99 29.93 18.96
CA ILE A 81 15.41 29.69 18.73
C ILE A 81 15.96 28.84 19.89
N ASP A 82 16.28 27.58 19.60
CA ASP A 82 17.06 26.69 20.45
C ASP A 82 18.29 26.14 19.68
N SER A 83 19.24 25.56 20.39
CA SER A 83 20.46 24.97 19.81
C SER A 83 20.14 23.91 18.75
N LYS A 84 19.10 23.10 19.01
CA LYS A 84 18.62 22.04 18.12
C LYS A 84 18.03 22.59 16.81
N THR A 85 17.18 23.62 16.88
CA THR A 85 16.59 24.28 15.70
C THR A 85 17.68 24.96 14.87
N LEU A 86 18.65 25.63 15.50
CA LEU A 86 19.77 26.24 14.77
C LEU A 86 20.61 25.20 14.02
N TYR A 87 20.90 24.06 14.65
CA TYR A 87 21.62 22.95 14.01
C TYR A 87 20.85 22.41 12.79
N TYR A 88 19.58 22.03 12.97
CA TYR A 88 18.78 21.49 11.86
C TYR A 88 18.47 22.53 10.78
N TYR A 89 18.33 23.81 11.14
CA TYR A 89 18.16 24.89 10.17
C TYR A 89 19.43 25.08 9.33
N ALA A 90 20.61 25.03 9.95
CA ALA A 90 21.87 25.03 9.23
C ALA A 90 22.00 23.83 8.28
N LEU A 91 21.60 22.62 8.72
CA LEU A 91 21.55 21.45 7.83
C LEU A 91 20.57 21.62 6.68
N ALA A 92 19.36 22.13 6.92
CA ALA A 92 18.36 22.36 5.87
C ALA A 92 18.83 23.38 4.83
N LEU A 93 19.50 24.45 5.29
CA LEU A 93 20.12 25.46 4.42
C LEU A 93 21.18 24.83 3.50
N LEU A 94 21.98 23.89 3.99
CA LEU A 94 23.06 23.30 3.18
C LEU A 94 22.59 22.07 2.36
N SER A 95 21.55 21.39 2.81
CA SER A 95 21.11 20.12 2.24
C SER A 95 20.66 20.24 0.78
N GLY A 96 21.23 19.37 -0.06
CA GLY A 96 20.90 19.34 -1.49
C GLY A 96 21.44 20.53 -2.30
N ARG A 97 22.24 21.41 -1.68
CA ARG A 97 22.94 22.50 -2.38
C ARG A 97 24.40 22.12 -2.55
N SER A 98 24.95 22.39 -3.73
CA SER A 98 26.40 22.45 -3.87
C SER A 98 26.93 23.77 -3.30
N ILE A 99 28.24 23.87 -3.12
CA ILE A 99 28.89 25.14 -2.75
C ILE A 99 28.56 26.28 -3.72
N ASN A 100 28.17 25.96 -4.96
CA ASN A 100 27.87 26.95 -5.99
C ASN A 100 26.45 27.55 -5.83
N ASP A 101 25.55 26.82 -5.17
CA ASP A 101 24.16 27.23 -4.93
C ASP A 101 24.00 27.98 -3.60
N LEU A 102 25.09 28.13 -2.84
CA LEU A 102 25.15 28.97 -1.65
C LEU A 102 25.15 30.45 -2.06
N ASP A 103 23.98 30.94 -2.46
CA ASP A 103 23.77 32.34 -2.80
C ASP A 103 23.99 33.26 -1.59
N ARG A 104 23.86 34.57 -1.77
CA ARG A 104 24.05 35.52 -0.66
C ARG A 104 23.05 35.27 0.48
N ARG A 105 21.79 34.96 0.18
CA ARG A 105 20.73 34.77 1.18
C ARG A 105 21.01 33.56 2.06
N VAL A 106 21.40 32.44 1.48
CA VAL A 106 21.73 31.21 2.21
C VAL A 106 22.94 31.45 3.10
N ARG A 107 23.94 32.17 2.60
CA ARG A 107 25.14 32.53 3.36
C ARG A 107 24.87 33.45 4.54
N ASP A 108 24.06 34.47 4.32
CA ASP A 108 23.68 35.41 5.37
C ASP A 108 22.86 34.67 6.44
N SER A 109 21.96 33.77 6.04
CA SER A 109 21.16 32.94 6.95
C SER A 109 22.02 31.95 7.76
N PHE A 110 23.00 31.31 7.11
CA PHE A 110 23.92 30.39 7.78
C PHE A 110 24.85 31.13 8.76
N SER A 111 25.38 32.29 8.36
CA SER A 111 26.21 33.13 9.23
C SER A 111 25.41 33.60 10.44
N TRP A 112 24.16 34.03 10.22
CA TRP A 112 23.25 34.40 11.30
C TRP A 112 23.02 33.25 12.29
N CYS A 113 22.86 32.00 11.81
CA CYS A 113 22.72 30.83 12.68
C CYS A 113 23.96 30.63 13.55
N ARG A 114 25.15 30.74 12.96
CA ARG A 114 26.43 30.60 13.66
C ARG A 114 26.63 31.68 14.71
N ASP A 115 26.27 32.92 14.38
CA ASP A 115 26.43 34.05 15.30
C ASP A 115 25.45 33.95 16.48
N HIS A 116 24.21 33.51 16.23
CA HIS A 116 23.24 33.24 17.30
C HIS A 116 23.62 32.03 18.15
N ALA A 117 24.19 30.98 17.55
CA ALA A 117 24.66 29.81 18.28
C ALA A 117 25.68 30.16 19.38
N ARG A 118 26.54 31.15 19.14
CA ARG A 118 27.52 31.64 20.14
C ARG A 118 26.88 32.29 21.37
N THR A 119 25.64 32.74 21.28
CA THR A 119 24.91 33.36 22.40
C THR A 119 24.23 32.33 23.31
N LEU A 120 24.16 31.06 22.87
CA LEU A 120 23.50 29.98 23.59
C LEU A 120 24.50 29.17 24.43
N PRO A 121 24.05 28.48 25.50
CA PRO A 121 24.89 27.57 26.27
C PRO A 121 25.40 26.42 25.41
N LEU A 122 26.68 26.06 25.58
CA LEU A 122 27.32 24.92 24.89
C LEU A 122 26.59 23.61 25.21
N ASP A 123 26.17 22.92 24.15
CA ASP A 123 25.59 21.58 24.20
C ASP A 123 26.03 20.73 22.99
N SER A 124 25.58 19.47 22.95
CA SER A 124 25.93 18.54 21.88
C SER A 124 25.48 18.98 20.48
N TRP A 125 24.44 19.83 20.39
CA TRP A 125 23.91 20.32 19.11
C TRP A 125 24.76 21.45 18.57
N LEU A 126 25.20 22.36 19.43
CA LEU A 126 26.15 23.41 19.09
C LEU A 126 27.51 22.84 18.71
N GLU A 127 28.01 21.82 19.43
CA GLU A 127 29.22 21.09 19.02
C GLU A 127 29.09 20.54 17.59
N SER A 128 27.93 19.95 17.27
CA SER A 128 27.65 19.43 15.92
C SER A 128 27.56 20.55 14.87
N LEU A 129 26.99 21.70 15.22
CA LEU A 129 26.93 22.89 14.36
C LEU A 129 28.32 23.49 14.11
N ASP A 130 29.19 23.51 15.12
CA ASP A 130 30.58 23.95 14.97
C ASP A 130 31.35 23.02 14.03
N VAL A 131 31.10 21.71 14.06
CA VAL A 131 31.66 20.78 13.07
C VAL A 131 31.13 21.07 11.67
N VAL A 132 29.84 21.36 11.51
CA VAL A 132 29.26 21.78 10.21
C VAL A 132 29.95 23.05 9.70
N ALA A 133 30.11 24.07 10.55
CA ALA A 133 30.81 25.30 10.20
C ALA A 133 32.28 25.04 9.82
N PHE A 134 32.99 24.22 10.59
CA PHE A 134 34.37 23.80 10.30
C PHE A 134 34.47 23.13 8.93
N LEU A 135 33.55 22.22 8.60
CA LEU A 135 33.51 21.53 7.31
C LEU A 135 33.25 22.49 6.15
N VAL A 136 32.27 23.39 6.29
CA VAL A 136 31.96 24.40 5.26
C VAL A 136 33.15 25.33 5.03
N ASP A 137 33.75 25.86 6.11
CA ASP A 137 34.93 26.72 6.02
C ASP A 137 36.12 26.00 5.37
N GLY A 138 36.28 24.70 5.64
CA GLY A 138 37.28 23.84 5.02
C GLY A 138 37.08 23.67 3.51
N VAL A 139 35.88 23.33 3.08
CA VAL A 139 35.54 23.20 1.64
C VAL A 139 35.73 24.54 0.92
N VAL A 140 35.28 25.63 1.53
CA VAL A 140 35.43 26.98 0.97
C VAL A 140 36.92 27.32 0.80
N ALA A 141 37.78 26.92 1.74
CA ALA A 141 39.22 27.15 1.69
C ALA A 141 40.02 26.17 0.80
N GLN A 142 39.40 25.07 0.37
CA GLN A 142 40.07 23.95 -0.30
C GLN A 142 40.66 24.34 -1.66
N GLY A 143 41.89 23.89 -1.94
CA GLY A 143 42.57 24.12 -3.23
C GLY A 143 43.24 25.50 -3.37
N LEU A 144 43.30 26.27 -2.28
CA LEU A 144 43.97 27.57 -2.24
C LEU A 144 45.36 27.50 -1.60
N ASP A 145 45.55 26.59 -0.65
CA ASP A 145 46.83 26.34 0.02
C ASP A 145 46.93 24.85 0.42
N THR A 146 47.84 24.13 -0.24
CA THR A 146 48.07 22.70 -0.04
C THR A 146 48.48 22.36 1.41
N GLU A 147 49.18 23.25 2.12
CA GLU A 147 49.56 23.01 3.52
C GLU A 147 48.37 23.22 4.47
N ARG A 148 47.50 24.18 4.17
CA ARG A 148 46.25 24.37 4.90
C ARG A 148 45.30 23.19 4.70
N ASP A 149 45.21 22.67 3.47
CA ASP A 149 44.40 21.49 3.14
C ASP A 149 44.87 20.26 3.93
N LYS A 150 46.20 20.04 4.03
CA LYS A 150 46.75 18.94 4.85
C LYS A 150 46.42 19.10 6.33
N ARG A 151 46.57 20.31 6.89
CA ARG A 151 46.23 20.58 8.30
C ARG A 151 44.73 20.40 8.56
N PHE A 152 43.89 20.84 7.63
CA PHE A 152 42.45 20.67 7.72
C PHE A 152 42.05 19.19 7.74
N VAL A 153 42.59 18.39 6.81
CA VAL A 153 42.36 16.93 6.76
C VAL A 153 42.85 16.25 8.04
N ALA A 154 44.00 16.66 8.59
CA ALA A 154 44.50 16.13 9.85
C ALA A 154 43.60 16.48 11.06
N GLY A 155 43.04 17.70 11.08
CA GLY A 155 42.09 18.13 12.10
C GLY A 155 40.70 17.47 11.99
N LEU A 156 40.37 16.94 10.82
CA LEU A 156 39.06 16.33 10.56
C LEU A 156 38.83 15.08 11.42
N SER A 157 39.85 14.22 11.57
CA SER A 157 39.75 13.06 12.47
C SER A 157 39.59 13.46 13.95
N GLN A 158 40.10 14.61 14.36
CA GLN A 158 39.99 15.09 15.76
C GLN A 158 38.65 15.77 16.04
N THR A 159 38.01 16.34 15.02
CA THR A 159 36.79 17.14 15.17
C THR A 159 35.53 16.36 14.80
N TYR A 160 35.59 15.56 13.73
CA TYR A 160 34.44 14.81 13.22
C TYR A 160 34.28 13.43 13.85
N ALA A 161 35.38 12.71 14.10
CA ALA A 161 35.30 11.34 14.63
C ALA A 161 34.70 11.24 16.05
N PRO A 162 34.91 12.20 16.97
CA PRO A 162 34.30 12.13 18.31
C PRO A 162 32.78 12.32 18.34
N LEU A 163 32.17 12.86 17.28
CA LEU A 163 30.73 13.08 17.25
C LEU A 163 29.95 11.75 17.36
N PRO A 164 28.74 11.77 17.95
CA PRO A 164 27.83 10.63 17.91
C PRO A 164 27.57 10.16 16.48
N GLU A 165 27.36 8.86 16.32
CA GLU A 165 27.18 8.23 15.00
C GLU A 165 26.03 8.86 14.21
N ASP A 166 24.86 9.03 14.84
CA ASP A 166 23.70 9.68 14.22
C ASP A 166 24.02 11.09 13.66
N ARG A 167 24.87 11.85 14.36
CA ARG A 167 25.27 13.21 13.92
C ARG A 167 26.23 13.18 12.76
N ARG A 168 27.19 12.25 12.77
CA ARG A 168 28.10 12.03 11.64
C ARG A 168 27.30 11.68 10.39
N ASP A 169 26.30 10.81 10.54
CA ASP A 169 25.46 10.36 9.44
C ASP A 169 24.60 11.49 8.87
N GLU A 170 23.95 12.27 9.72
CA GLU A 170 23.19 13.45 9.31
C GLU A 170 24.09 14.47 8.57
N ILE A 171 25.27 14.77 9.10
CA ILE A 171 26.22 15.72 8.50
C ILE A 171 26.71 15.19 7.14
N ALA A 172 27.19 13.95 7.07
CA ALA A 172 27.66 13.35 5.81
C ALA A 172 26.56 13.31 4.75
N THR A 173 25.32 13.02 5.17
CA THR A 173 24.17 12.93 4.28
C THR A 173 23.77 14.30 3.72
N HIS A 174 23.62 15.30 4.58
CA HIS A 174 23.12 16.62 4.17
C HIS A 174 24.19 17.46 3.49
N LEU A 175 25.46 17.31 3.87
CA LEU A 175 26.54 18.05 3.26
C LEU A 175 27.17 17.31 2.05
N GLU A 176 26.63 16.19 1.57
CA GLU A 176 27.22 15.39 0.46
C GLU A 176 27.57 16.22 -0.79
N PHE A 177 26.79 17.24 -1.12
CA PHE A 177 27.03 18.10 -2.30
C PHE A 177 27.91 19.31 -2.00
N VAL A 178 27.98 19.72 -0.73
CA VAL A 178 28.88 20.77 -0.27
C VAL A 178 30.29 20.20 -0.14
N LEU A 179 30.42 19.06 0.53
CA LEU A 179 31.66 18.32 0.72
C LEU A 179 32.06 17.65 -0.59
N SER A 180 33.11 18.16 -1.23
CA SER A 180 33.64 17.61 -2.48
C SER A 180 35.16 17.42 -2.42
N GLY A 181 35.70 16.66 -3.38
CA GLY A 181 37.13 16.45 -3.50
C GLY A 181 37.76 15.67 -2.34
N ALA A 182 38.91 16.16 -1.86
CA ALA A 182 39.76 15.45 -0.91
C ALA A 182 39.13 15.24 0.48
N ILE A 183 38.23 16.14 0.92
CA ILE A 183 37.51 16.01 2.19
C ILE A 183 36.52 14.85 2.11
N GLN A 184 35.74 14.80 1.02
CA GLN A 184 34.79 13.70 0.78
C GLN A 184 35.50 12.36 0.60
N ASP A 185 36.65 12.32 -0.09
CA ASP A 185 37.45 11.08 -0.20
C ASP A 185 37.86 10.52 1.16
N HIS A 186 38.22 11.39 2.11
CA HIS A 186 38.61 10.96 3.45
C HIS A 186 37.42 10.40 4.22
N LEU A 187 36.27 11.08 4.17
CA LEU A 187 35.03 10.63 4.79
C LEU A 187 34.56 9.29 4.17
N ASP A 188 34.47 9.21 2.85
CA ASP A 188 34.02 8.02 2.12
C ASP A 188 34.92 6.80 2.37
N ALA A 189 36.23 6.99 2.51
CA ALA A 189 37.17 5.90 2.78
C ALA A 189 36.90 5.22 4.12
N VAL A 190 36.53 5.98 5.14
CA VAL A 190 36.11 5.46 6.45
C VAL A 190 34.74 4.81 6.36
N GLU A 191 33.86 5.38 5.53
CA GLU A 191 32.43 5.12 5.55
C GLU A 191 31.98 3.98 4.63
N THR A 192 32.72 3.68 3.56
CA THR A 192 32.27 2.72 2.52
C THR A 192 32.02 1.31 3.06
N THR A 193 32.86 0.82 3.98
CA THR A 193 32.71 -0.53 4.57
C THR A 193 31.48 -0.60 5.48
N ARG A 194 31.19 0.49 6.19
CA ARG A 194 30.01 0.60 7.06
C ARG A 194 28.73 0.64 6.24
N ILE A 195 28.66 1.53 5.24
CA ILE A 195 27.54 1.63 4.30
C ILE A 195 27.20 0.25 3.70
N ALA A 196 28.21 -0.49 3.23
CA ALA A 196 27.97 -1.80 2.61
C ALA A 196 27.32 -2.82 3.58
N LYS A 197 27.66 -2.74 4.88
CA LYS A 197 27.12 -3.61 5.92
C LYS A 197 25.71 -3.16 6.35
N GLU A 198 25.53 -1.89 6.66
CA GLU A 198 24.29 -1.33 7.21
C GLU A 198 23.16 -1.28 6.20
N ARG A 199 23.49 -1.11 4.91
CA ARG A 199 22.56 -1.19 3.79
C ARG A 199 21.70 -2.46 3.79
N MET A 200 22.26 -3.57 4.28
CA MET A 200 21.61 -4.88 4.38
C MET A 200 21.31 -5.28 5.84
N GLY A 201 21.49 -4.35 6.78
CA GLY A 201 21.26 -4.56 8.21
C GLY A 201 19.76 -4.67 8.57
N ASN A 202 19.49 -4.88 9.86
CA ASN A 202 18.15 -4.87 10.45
C ASN A 202 17.10 -5.77 9.75
N ASP A 203 17.55 -6.86 9.12
CA ASP A 203 16.70 -7.81 8.40
C ASP A 203 15.85 -7.14 7.30
N ARG A 204 16.48 -6.19 6.59
CA ARG A 204 15.88 -5.42 5.50
C ARG A 204 15.09 -6.30 4.52
N VAL A 205 15.64 -7.42 4.08
CA VAL A 205 15.02 -8.27 3.04
C VAL A 205 13.67 -8.81 3.48
N ARG A 206 13.52 -9.18 4.76
CA ARG A 206 12.24 -9.67 5.30
C ARG A 206 11.27 -8.54 5.59
N ARG A 207 11.76 -7.38 6.04
CA ARG A 207 10.94 -6.27 6.55
C ARG A 207 10.48 -5.30 5.48
N THR A 208 11.33 -4.98 4.50
CA THR A 208 11.04 -4.01 3.44
C THR A 208 9.76 -4.33 2.67
N PRO A 209 9.47 -5.58 2.28
CA PRO A 209 8.20 -5.90 1.62
C PRO A 209 6.97 -5.55 2.47
N LEU A 210 7.05 -5.63 3.80
CA LEU A 210 5.94 -5.32 4.72
C LEU A 210 5.57 -3.84 4.74
N TYR A 211 6.50 -2.96 4.37
CA TYR A 211 6.22 -1.53 4.17
C TYR A 211 5.29 -1.30 2.98
N PHE A 212 5.39 -2.11 1.93
CA PHE A 212 4.53 -1.99 0.75
C PHE A 212 3.17 -2.67 0.93
N GLU A 213 2.95 -3.38 2.04
CA GLU A 213 1.67 -4.03 2.29
C GLU A 213 0.64 -3.02 2.81
N PRO A 214 -0.57 -3.01 2.21
CA PRO A 214 -1.63 -2.13 2.66
C PRO A 214 -2.12 -2.53 4.06
N GLU A 215 -2.79 -1.60 4.73
CA GLU A 215 -3.49 -1.91 5.98
C GLU A 215 -4.58 -2.96 5.70
N PRO A 216 -4.52 -4.13 6.37
CA PRO A 216 -5.47 -5.20 6.10
C PRO A 216 -6.90 -4.72 6.37
N ALA A 217 -7.85 -5.10 5.51
CA ALA A 217 -9.26 -4.87 5.76
C ALA A 217 -9.79 -5.93 6.73
N GLU A 218 -10.69 -5.51 7.62
CA GLU A 218 -11.37 -6.43 8.53
C GLU A 218 -12.25 -7.41 7.73
N PRO A 219 -12.30 -8.69 8.11
CA PRO A 219 -13.21 -9.63 7.49
C PRO A 219 -14.67 -9.25 7.80
N HIS A 220 -15.60 -9.62 6.91
CA HIS A 220 -17.03 -9.45 7.12
C HIS A 220 -17.76 -10.80 7.19
N PRO A 221 -18.78 -10.92 8.06
CA PRO A 221 -19.57 -12.15 8.15
C PRO A 221 -20.45 -12.29 6.92
N LEU A 222 -20.43 -13.47 6.28
CA LEU A 222 -21.35 -13.80 5.19
C LEU A 222 -22.66 -14.32 5.76
N ALA A 223 -23.71 -13.49 5.73
CA ALA A 223 -25.06 -13.94 6.00
C ALA A 223 -25.60 -14.70 4.75
N PRO A 224 -25.98 -15.98 4.86
CA PRO A 224 -26.66 -16.66 3.77
C PRO A 224 -27.99 -15.93 3.49
N ALA A 225 -28.30 -15.70 2.22
CA ALA A 225 -29.59 -15.16 1.83
C ALA A 225 -30.68 -16.13 2.31
N PRO A 226 -31.68 -15.67 3.08
CA PRO A 226 -32.72 -16.57 3.57
C PRO A 226 -33.46 -17.18 2.38
N THR A 227 -33.44 -18.50 2.24
CA THR A 227 -34.20 -19.16 1.19
C THR A 227 -35.68 -19.01 1.54
N PRO A 228 -36.51 -18.29 0.74
CA PRO A 228 -37.91 -18.13 1.07
C PRO A 228 -38.56 -19.50 1.13
N LEU A 229 -39.23 -19.79 2.25
CA LEU A 229 -39.97 -21.04 2.41
C LEU A 229 -41.03 -21.12 1.30
N ASP A 230 -40.97 -22.18 0.50
CA ASP A 230 -41.98 -22.39 -0.53
C ASP A 230 -43.34 -22.64 0.13
N ARG A 231 -44.20 -21.62 0.08
CA ARG A 231 -45.57 -21.68 0.59
C ARG A 231 -46.37 -22.78 -0.10
N LYS A 232 -46.05 -23.13 -1.35
CA LYS A 232 -46.70 -24.25 -2.04
C LYS A 232 -46.24 -25.57 -1.44
N ALA A 233 -44.95 -25.80 -1.25
CA ALA A 233 -44.45 -27.00 -0.56
C ALA A 233 -45.08 -27.18 0.83
N LEU A 234 -45.21 -26.08 1.61
CA LEU A 234 -45.88 -26.12 2.91
C LEU A 234 -47.34 -26.56 2.81
N ARG A 235 -48.11 -25.99 1.86
CA ARG A 235 -49.51 -26.38 1.63
C ARG A 235 -49.64 -27.84 1.21
N HIS A 236 -48.79 -28.33 0.32
CA HIS A 236 -48.81 -29.73 -0.12
C HIS A 236 -48.39 -30.69 0.99
N ALA A 237 -47.45 -30.29 1.86
CA ALA A 237 -47.07 -31.07 3.03
C ALA A 237 -48.25 -31.20 4.02
N VAL A 238 -48.92 -30.09 4.32
CA VAL A 238 -50.09 -30.06 5.21
C VAL A 238 -51.26 -30.86 4.62
N LEU A 239 -51.59 -30.63 3.34
CA LEU A 239 -52.67 -31.34 2.65
C LEU A 239 -52.39 -32.85 2.58
N GLY A 240 -51.15 -33.24 2.25
CA GLY A 240 -50.72 -34.63 2.24
C GLY A 240 -50.84 -35.28 3.62
N ALA A 241 -50.43 -34.58 4.68
CA ALA A 241 -50.56 -35.07 6.05
C ALA A 241 -52.03 -35.29 6.46
N VAL A 242 -52.92 -34.36 6.09
CA VAL A 242 -54.37 -34.52 6.31
C VAL A 242 -54.90 -35.75 5.56
N VAL A 243 -54.53 -35.94 4.29
CA VAL A 243 -54.94 -37.11 3.50
C VAL A 243 -54.43 -38.42 4.12
N VAL A 244 -53.21 -38.46 4.66
CA VAL A 244 -52.68 -39.63 5.37
C VAL A 244 -53.47 -39.90 6.66
N CYS A 245 -53.78 -38.89 7.46
CA CYS A 245 -54.58 -39.05 8.68
C CYS A 245 -55.99 -39.56 8.37
N VAL A 246 -56.63 -39.04 7.33
CA VAL A 246 -57.94 -39.48 6.87
C VAL A 246 -57.88 -40.93 6.37
N GLY A 247 -56.90 -41.27 5.51
CA GLY A 247 -56.71 -42.62 5.02
C GLY A 247 -56.43 -43.63 6.14
N ALA A 248 -55.63 -43.25 7.15
CA ALA A 248 -55.33 -44.10 8.30
C ALA A 248 -56.56 -44.33 9.18
N TYR A 249 -57.36 -43.29 9.44
CA TYR A 249 -58.62 -43.39 10.19
C TYR A 249 -59.58 -44.37 9.52
N PHE A 250 -59.82 -44.21 8.21
CA PHE A 250 -60.74 -45.07 7.48
C PHE A 250 -60.22 -46.50 7.29
N THR A 251 -58.90 -46.69 7.18
CA THR A 251 -58.30 -48.03 7.17
C THR A 251 -58.55 -48.78 8.49
N VAL A 252 -58.64 -48.07 9.62
CA VAL A 252 -58.95 -48.67 10.93
C VAL A 252 -60.46 -48.83 11.13
N SER A 253 -61.28 -47.89 10.66
CA SER A 253 -62.74 -47.93 10.84
C SER A 253 -63.41 -49.02 9.99
N ASP A 254 -62.93 -49.20 8.75
CA ASP A 254 -63.54 -50.11 7.77
C ASP A 254 -62.93 -51.52 7.82
N ALA A 255 -61.92 -51.74 8.67
CA ALA A 255 -61.29 -53.03 8.83
C ALA A 255 -62.24 -54.03 9.50
N THR A 256 -62.46 -55.17 8.84
CA THR A 256 -63.21 -56.31 9.39
C THR A 256 -62.51 -56.88 10.62
N ALA A 257 -61.17 -56.87 10.62
CA ALA A 257 -60.31 -57.20 11.74
C ALA A 257 -59.59 -55.95 12.25
N LYS A 258 -60.18 -55.28 13.25
CA LYS A 258 -59.64 -54.02 13.82
C LYS A 258 -58.17 -54.10 14.24
N VAL A 259 -57.74 -55.23 14.79
CA VAL A 259 -56.35 -55.47 15.20
C VAL A 259 -55.38 -55.41 14.01
N LEU A 260 -55.76 -55.98 12.86
CA LEU A 260 -54.96 -55.95 11.64
C LEU A 260 -54.92 -54.54 11.03
N GLY A 261 -56.03 -53.80 11.09
CA GLY A 261 -56.09 -52.41 10.65
C GLY A 261 -55.15 -51.49 11.46
N VAL A 262 -55.12 -51.66 12.79
CA VAL A 262 -54.20 -50.91 13.67
C VAL A 262 -52.74 -51.27 13.38
N LEU A 263 -52.43 -52.55 13.18
CA LEU A 263 -51.08 -53.00 12.86
C LEU A 263 -50.60 -52.48 11.50
N ALA A 264 -51.48 -52.46 10.48
CA ALA A 264 -51.20 -51.85 9.18
C ALA A 264 -50.92 -50.34 9.28
N ALA A 265 -51.71 -49.60 10.07
CA ALA A 265 -51.48 -48.18 10.31
C ALA A 265 -50.14 -47.91 11.03
N LEU A 266 -49.77 -48.75 12.01
CA LEU A 266 -48.48 -48.66 12.71
C LEU A 266 -47.29 -48.95 11.78
N LEU A 267 -47.39 -49.95 10.90
CA LEU A 267 -46.35 -50.22 9.90
C LEU A 267 -46.17 -49.03 8.94
N CYS A 268 -47.26 -48.44 8.47
CA CYS A 268 -47.21 -47.22 7.66
C CYS A 268 -46.56 -46.05 8.42
N ALA A 269 -46.89 -45.87 9.70
CA ALA A 269 -46.28 -44.83 10.53
C ALA A 269 -44.77 -45.03 10.71
N VAL A 270 -44.33 -46.25 11.06
CA VAL A 270 -42.91 -46.60 11.22
C VAL A 270 -42.14 -46.47 9.91
N GLY A 271 -42.68 -47.02 8.82
CA GLY A 271 -42.08 -46.89 7.48
C GLY A 271 -41.96 -45.43 7.05
N GLY A 272 -43.01 -44.64 7.26
CA GLY A 272 -43.01 -43.20 6.97
C GLY A 272 -41.97 -42.42 7.78
N LEU A 273 -41.82 -42.72 9.07
CA LEU A 273 -40.79 -42.09 9.92
C LEU A 273 -39.36 -42.43 9.46
N LEU A 274 -39.11 -43.68 9.07
CA LEU A 274 -37.81 -44.11 8.54
C LEU A 274 -37.51 -43.41 7.20
N VAL A 275 -38.48 -43.34 6.29
CA VAL A 275 -38.33 -42.61 5.01
C VAL A 275 -38.08 -41.12 5.25
N LEU A 276 -38.77 -40.49 6.21
CA LEU A 276 -38.53 -39.09 6.56
C LEU A 276 -37.14 -38.87 7.15
N ARG A 277 -36.66 -39.77 8.03
CA ARG A 277 -35.35 -39.66 8.67
C ARG A 277 -34.21 -39.88 7.68
N PHE A 278 -34.20 -41.00 6.95
CA PHE A 278 -33.14 -41.33 6.00
C PHE A 278 -33.24 -40.53 4.70
N GLY A 279 -34.45 -40.24 4.24
CA GLY A 279 -34.70 -39.37 3.09
C GLY A 279 -34.21 -37.94 3.33
N HIS A 280 -34.30 -37.42 4.56
CA HIS A 280 -33.73 -36.13 4.91
C HIS A 280 -32.21 -36.09 4.75
N HIS A 281 -31.48 -37.10 5.25
CA HIS A 281 -30.02 -37.17 5.09
C HIS A 281 -29.60 -37.30 3.62
N LEU A 282 -30.30 -38.14 2.85
CA LEU A 282 -30.01 -38.30 1.43
C LEU A 282 -30.33 -37.02 0.64
N ALA A 283 -31.46 -36.38 0.92
CA ALA A 283 -31.84 -35.13 0.29
C ALA A 283 -30.87 -33.98 0.63
N LEU A 284 -30.43 -33.86 1.89
CA LEU A 284 -29.37 -32.94 2.30
C LEU A 284 -28.08 -33.18 1.51
N ARG A 285 -27.67 -34.44 1.35
CA ARG A 285 -26.49 -34.78 0.55
C ARG A 285 -26.66 -34.41 -0.92
N THR A 286 -27.79 -34.75 -1.53
CA THR A 286 -28.03 -34.39 -2.93
C THR A 286 -28.12 -32.88 -3.11
N ALA A 287 -28.67 -32.15 -2.13
CA ALA A 287 -28.67 -30.69 -2.11
C ALA A 287 -27.25 -30.13 -1.96
N ARG A 288 -26.41 -30.70 -1.10
CA ARG A 288 -24.98 -30.34 -0.95
C ARG A 288 -24.19 -30.61 -2.24
N LEU A 289 -24.41 -31.76 -2.88
CA LEU A 289 -23.76 -32.11 -4.16
C LEU A 289 -24.27 -31.24 -5.31
N ARG A 290 -25.57 -30.91 -5.34
CA ARG A 290 -26.14 -29.97 -6.32
C ARG A 290 -25.62 -28.57 -6.08
N ALA A 291 -25.59 -28.06 -4.85
CA ALA A 291 -24.95 -26.79 -4.51
C ALA A 291 -23.45 -26.78 -4.83
N SER A 292 -22.80 -27.95 -4.79
CA SER A 292 -21.43 -28.13 -5.28
C SER A 292 -21.34 -28.33 -6.80
N ARG A 293 -22.43 -28.38 -7.56
CA ARG A 293 -22.42 -28.56 -9.04
C ARG A 293 -23.01 -27.37 -9.79
N THR A 294 -24.11 -26.80 -9.32
CA THR A 294 -24.54 -25.45 -9.69
C THR A 294 -23.62 -24.50 -8.99
N ASP A 295 -22.75 -23.84 -9.74
CA ASP A 295 -21.84 -22.83 -9.24
C ASP A 295 -22.54 -21.93 -8.22
N VAL A 296 -21.92 -21.82 -7.04
CA VAL A 296 -22.05 -20.66 -6.16
C VAL A 296 -23.37 -20.56 -5.37
N GLY A 297 -23.32 -20.92 -4.08
CA GLY A 297 -24.26 -20.45 -3.05
C GLY A 297 -24.01 -19.00 -2.62
N LEU A 298 -23.42 -18.18 -3.48
CA LEU A 298 -23.53 -16.72 -3.34
C LEU A 298 -24.88 -16.35 -3.94
N PRO A 299 -25.59 -15.36 -3.38
CA PRO A 299 -26.76 -14.82 -4.06
C PRO A 299 -26.33 -14.51 -5.49
N ALA A 300 -27.07 -15.05 -6.46
CA ALA A 300 -27.13 -14.43 -7.76
C ALA A 300 -27.63 -13.01 -7.47
N GLY A 301 -26.71 -12.08 -7.25
CA GLY A 301 -27.00 -10.68 -7.47
C GLY A 301 -27.63 -10.61 -8.85
N PRO A 302 -28.68 -9.80 -9.04
CA PRO A 302 -29.31 -9.67 -10.35
C PRO A 302 -28.19 -9.52 -11.37
N ALA A 303 -28.15 -10.43 -12.34
CA ALA A 303 -27.36 -10.19 -13.55
C ALA A 303 -27.74 -8.78 -13.99
N PRO A 304 -26.77 -7.90 -14.33
CA PRO A 304 -27.09 -6.57 -14.77
C PRO A 304 -28.13 -6.72 -15.88
N ASP A 305 -29.34 -6.25 -15.60
CA ASP A 305 -30.36 -6.20 -16.61
C ASP A 305 -29.79 -5.24 -17.66
N HIS A 306 -29.45 -5.76 -18.84
CA HIS A 306 -28.92 -4.97 -19.95
C HIS A 306 -30.03 -4.11 -20.58
N THR A 307 -31.01 -3.70 -19.78
CA THR A 307 -32.10 -2.80 -20.11
C THR A 307 -31.61 -1.36 -19.91
N GLY A 308 -30.77 -0.91 -20.83
CA GLY A 308 -30.73 0.46 -21.37
C GLY A 308 -31.07 1.67 -20.48
N GLU A 309 -30.75 1.68 -19.18
CA GLU A 309 -30.82 2.89 -18.35
C GLU A 309 -29.41 3.49 -18.25
N GLU A 310 -29.22 4.59 -18.99
CA GLU A 310 -28.08 5.49 -18.93
C GLU A 310 -27.91 6.03 -17.50
N GLY A 311 -27.13 5.35 -16.66
CA GLY A 311 -26.86 5.82 -15.30
C GLY A 311 -26.16 4.87 -14.31
N ALA A 312 -25.95 3.59 -14.62
CA ALA A 312 -25.25 2.68 -13.71
C ALA A 312 -23.73 2.99 -13.67
N PRO A 313 -23.11 3.13 -12.47
CA PRO A 313 -21.74 3.62 -12.36
C PRO A 313 -20.73 2.60 -12.92
N PRO A 314 -19.75 3.03 -13.73
CA PRO A 314 -18.72 2.18 -14.35
C PRO A 314 -17.72 1.53 -13.36
N SER A 315 -17.99 1.52 -12.05
CA SER A 315 -17.07 1.09 -10.99
C SER A 315 -17.23 -0.36 -10.53
N ALA A 316 -18.40 -0.97 -10.70
CA ALA A 316 -18.67 -2.31 -10.16
C ALA A 316 -17.90 -3.43 -10.89
N ASP A 317 -17.76 -3.33 -12.22
CA ASP A 317 -17.02 -4.31 -13.03
C ASP A 317 -15.51 -4.21 -12.82
N LYS A 318 -15.01 -2.98 -12.56
CA LYS A 318 -13.60 -2.74 -12.26
C LYS A 318 -13.22 -3.38 -10.91
N PHE A 319 -14.03 -3.17 -9.87
CA PHE A 319 -13.81 -3.77 -8.55
C PHE A 319 -13.75 -5.30 -8.63
N ALA A 320 -14.70 -5.93 -9.32
CA ALA A 320 -14.72 -7.38 -9.48
C ALA A 320 -13.48 -7.92 -10.21
N THR A 321 -13.03 -7.21 -11.25
CA THR A 321 -11.80 -7.53 -11.99
C THR A 321 -10.56 -7.41 -11.09
N ASP A 322 -10.47 -6.34 -10.31
CA ASP A 322 -9.36 -6.09 -9.40
C ASP A 322 -9.31 -7.13 -8.26
N VAL A 323 -10.46 -7.48 -7.67
CA VAL A 323 -10.53 -8.56 -6.66
C VAL A 323 -10.07 -9.89 -7.25
N ARG A 324 -10.50 -10.25 -8.48
CA ARG A 324 -10.04 -11.47 -9.15
C ARG A 324 -8.52 -11.46 -9.33
N LYS A 325 -7.95 -10.35 -9.80
CA LYS A 325 -6.49 -10.18 -9.94
C LYS A 325 -5.76 -10.40 -8.60
N ARG A 326 -6.29 -9.88 -7.49
CA ARG A 326 -5.70 -10.06 -6.14
C ARG A 326 -5.85 -11.48 -5.59
N VAL A 327 -6.93 -12.18 -5.94
CA VAL A 327 -7.08 -13.61 -5.63
C VAL A 327 -6.03 -14.41 -6.39
N ASP A 328 -5.90 -14.19 -7.70
CA ASP A 328 -4.89 -14.88 -8.51
C ASP A 328 -3.47 -14.60 -8.01
N GLN A 329 -3.17 -13.37 -7.63
CA GLN A 329 -1.91 -13.00 -7.00
C GLN A 329 -1.66 -13.82 -5.73
N GLY A 330 -2.60 -13.83 -4.78
CA GLY A 330 -2.44 -14.56 -3.51
C GLY A 330 -2.27 -16.07 -3.69
N PHE A 331 -2.92 -16.67 -4.70
CA PHE A 331 -2.77 -18.09 -5.02
C PHE A 331 -1.53 -18.43 -5.83
N ASN A 332 -0.95 -17.48 -6.57
CA ASN A 332 0.31 -17.66 -7.28
C ASN A 332 1.52 -17.48 -6.35
N GLU A 333 1.40 -16.63 -5.33
CA GLU A 333 2.42 -16.47 -4.27
C GLU A 333 2.40 -17.64 -3.26
N GLY A 334 1.27 -18.34 -3.14
CA GLY A 334 1.09 -19.47 -2.22
C GLY A 334 1.20 -20.86 -2.90
N PRO A 335 1.23 -21.94 -2.11
CA PRO A 335 1.06 -23.30 -2.64
C PRO A 335 -0.29 -23.41 -3.35
N GLY A 336 -0.25 -23.77 -4.63
CA GLY A 336 -1.34 -23.56 -5.57
C GLY A 336 -2.71 -24.09 -5.15
N GLY A 337 -3.76 -23.45 -5.69
CA GLY A 337 -5.15 -23.89 -5.59
C GLY A 337 -5.81 -23.92 -6.97
N GLY A 338 -6.74 -24.86 -7.17
CA GLY A 338 -7.44 -25.05 -8.45
C GLY A 338 -8.28 -23.83 -8.85
N GLU A 339 -8.43 -23.60 -10.15
CA GLU A 339 -9.14 -22.45 -10.74
C GLU A 339 -10.54 -22.24 -10.14
N ARG A 340 -11.24 -23.34 -9.88
CA ARG A 340 -12.56 -23.33 -9.26
C ARG A 340 -12.57 -22.68 -7.88
N LEU A 341 -11.56 -22.94 -7.05
CA LEU A 341 -11.48 -22.32 -5.72
C LEU A 341 -11.19 -20.82 -5.81
N ARG A 342 -10.34 -20.43 -6.77
CA ARG A 342 -10.03 -19.02 -7.04
C ARG A 342 -11.28 -18.26 -7.46
N ALA A 343 -12.06 -18.82 -8.39
CA ALA A 343 -13.33 -18.24 -8.84
C ALA A 343 -14.35 -18.11 -7.69
N LEU A 344 -14.48 -19.14 -6.84
CA LEU A 344 -15.37 -19.12 -5.68
C LEU A 344 -14.96 -18.06 -4.66
N LEU A 345 -13.66 -17.94 -4.36
CA LEU A 345 -13.17 -16.94 -3.42
C LEU A 345 -13.37 -15.52 -3.99
N ALA A 346 -13.03 -15.29 -5.26
CA ALA A 346 -13.21 -14.00 -5.91
C ALA A 346 -14.68 -13.57 -5.86
N ALA A 347 -15.61 -14.45 -6.23
CA ALA A 347 -17.03 -14.16 -6.15
C ALA A 347 -17.48 -13.84 -4.71
N ARG A 348 -16.98 -14.58 -3.71
CA ARG A 348 -17.31 -14.34 -2.30
C ARG A 348 -16.83 -12.97 -1.83
N LEU A 349 -15.59 -12.61 -2.15
CA LEU A 349 -15.02 -11.32 -1.77
C LEU A 349 -15.74 -10.16 -2.46
N VAL A 350 -16.14 -10.34 -3.72
CA VAL A 350 -16.95 -9.33 -4.42
C VAL A 350 -18.28 -9.12 -3.70
N VAL A 351 -19.00 -10.17 -3.35
CA VAL A 351 -20.29 -10.04 -2.62
C VAL A 351 -20.11 -9.37 -1.26
N LEU A 352 -19.06 -9.73 -0.50
CA LEU A 352 -18.84 -9.20 0.85
C LEU A 352 -18.41 -7.73 0.86
N PHE A 353 -17.58 -7.31 -0.09
CA PHE A 353 -16.90 -6.01 -0.03
C PHE A 353 -17.38 -4.99 -1.06
N ARG A 354 -18.33 -5.36 -1.95
CA ARG A 354 -18.87 -4.45 -2.98
C ARG A 354 -19.50 -3.19 -2.40
N GLU A 355 -20.20 -3.29 -1.27
CA GLU A 355 -20.94 -2.16 -0.68
C GLU A 355 -20.09 -1.30 0.27
N THR A 356 -19.04 -1.88 0.86
CA THR A 356 -18.20 -1.22 1.88
C THR A 356 -17.08 -0.34 1.32
N ALA A 357 -17.01 -0.16 -0.01
CA ALA A 357 -15.98 0.63 -0.69
C ALA A 357 -14.54 0.28 -0.25
N VAL A 358 -14.29 -0.99 0.14
CA VAL A 358 -12.97 -1.46 0.55
C VAL A 358 -12.12 -1.64 -0.68
N GLU A 359 -10.90 -1.12 -0.67
CA GLU A 359 -10.03 -1.25 -1.82
C GLU A 359 -9.47 -2.69 -1.96
N PRO A 360 -9.46 -3.30 -3.17
CA PRO A 360 -9.06 -4.69 -3.37
C PRO A 360 -7.68 -5.08 -2.84
N ALA A 361 -6.70 -4.14 -2.79
CA ALA A 361 -5.36 -4.46 -2.30
C ALA A 361 -5.36 -4.83 -0.81
N ARG A 362 -6.26 -4.23 -0.02
CA ARG A 362 -6.44 -4.54 1.42
C ARG A 362 -6.95 -5.95 1.69
N LEU A 363 -7.44 -6.66 0.65
CA LEU A 363 -7.92 -8.04 0.74
C LEU A 363 -6.82 -9.08 0.46
N LEU A 364 -5.60 -8.66 0.06
CA LEU A 364 -4.52 -9.57 -0.32
C LEU A 364 -4.09 -10.51 0.83
N TRP A 365 -4.14 -10.05 2.09
CA TRP A 365 -3.86 -10.91 3.24
C TRP A 365 -4.84 -12.08 3.35
N LEU A 366 -6.13 -11.81 3.07
CA LEU A 366 -7.21 -12.78 3.15
C LEU A 366 -7.09 -13.80 2.01
N THR A 367 -6.72 -13.36 0.80
CA THR A 367 -6.49 -14.27 -0.34
C THR A 367 -5.30 -15.20 -0.09
N ARG A 368 -4.19 -14.68 0.45
CA ARG A 368 -3.02 -15.49 0.85
C ARG A 368 -3.36 -16.50 1.95
N TRP A 369 -4.17 -16.10 2.93
CA TRP A 369 -4.62 -17.02 3.98
C TRP A 369 -5.46 -18.17 3.43
N HIS A 370 -6.46 -17.86 2.59
CA HIS A 370 -7.28 -18.87 1.92
C HIS A 370 -6.46 -19.78 1.00
N ALA A 371 -5.44 -19.25 0.32
CA ALA A 371 -4.51 -20.04 -0.48
C ALA A 371 -3.72 -21.05 0.37
N ARG A 372 -3.15 -20.62 1.51
CA ARG A 372 -2.46 -21.53 2.44
C ARG A 372 -3.39 -22.61 2.99
N ARG A 373 -4.62 -22.25 3.36
CA ARG A 373 -5.64 -23.19 3.84
C ARG A 373 -5.99 -24.24 2.80
N ALA A 374 -6.14 -23.82 1.54
CA ALA A 374 -6.43 -24.69 0.42
C ALA A 374 -5.34 -25.76 0.23
N ALA A 375 -4.08 -25.36 0.31
CA ALA A 375 -2.95 -26.27 0.19
C ALA A 375 -2.88 -27.31 1.33
N CYS A 376 -3.35 -26.96 2.53
CA CYS A 376 -3.46 -27.90 3.65
C CYS A 376 -4.69 -28.83 3.56
N GLY A 377 -5.45 -28.81 2.47
CA GLY A 377 -6.64 -29.66 2.30
C GLY A 377 -7.85 -29.26 3.15
N THR A 378 -7.78 -28.12 3.83
CA THR A 378 -8.85 -27.59 4.71
C THR A 378 -9.69 -26.52 4.00
N GLY A 379 -9.74 -26.56 2.66
CA GLY A 379 -10.47 -25.59 1.83
C GLY A 379 -11.99 -25.60 2.06
N ILE A 380 -12.69 -24.72 1.36
CA ILE A 380 -14.16 -24.51 1.46
C ILE A 380 -14.97 -25.75 1.01
N ALA A 381 -14.32 -26.80 0.49
CA ALA A 381 -14.96 -27.97 -0.07
C ALA A 381 -15.54 -28.91 1.01
N PRO A 382 -16.75 -29.45 0.82
CA PRO A 382 -17.37 -30.37 1.78
C PRO A 382 -16.67 -31.75 1.81
N VAL A 383 -16.48 -32.27 3.02
CA VAL A 383 -15.98 -33.62 3.30
C VAL A 383 -17.01 -34.67 2.85
N PRO A 384 -16.61 -35.78 2.20
CA PRO A 384 -17.53 -36.86 1.85
C PRO A 384 -17.94 -37.67 3.09
N ASP A 385 -19.25 -37.73 3.38
CA ASP A 385 -19.83 -38.61 4.40
C ASP A 385 -20.14 -40.01 3.84
N ASP A 386 -20.09 -41.00 4.73
CA ASP A 386 -20.29 -42.42 4.44
C ASP A 386 -21.73 -42.74 4.00
N THR A 387 -21.87 -43.48 2.90
CA THR A 387 -23.04 -43.39 2.01
C THR A 387 -23.98 -44.59 2.09
N VAL A 388 -23.47 -45.73 2.52
CA VAL A 388 -24.14 -47.03 2.35
C VAL A 388 -25.30 -47.19 3.35
N GLY A 389 -25.11 -46.77 4.60
CA GLY A 389 -26.11 -46.92 5.66
C GLY A 389 -27.38 -46.10 5.43
N GLN A 390 -27.27 -44.93 4.78
CA GLN A 390 -28.41 -44.03 4.55
C GLN A 390 -29.33 -44.53 3.43
N HIS A 391 -28.77 -45.12 2.37
CA HIS A 391 -29.56 -45.73 1.30
C HIS A 391 -30.30 -46.97 1.79
N LEU A 392 -29.63 -47.83 2.58
CA LEU A 392 -30.24 -49.04 3.14
C LEU A 392 -31.44 -48.71 4.03
N GLY A 393 -31.31 -47.70 4.90
CA GLY A 393 -32.39 -47.25 5.78
C GLY A 393 -33.61 -46.70 5.03
N MET A 394 -33.40 -46.00 3.91
CA MET A 394 -34.50 -45.50 3.06
C MET A 394 -35.24 -46.65 2.36
N VAL A 395 -34.52 -47.61 1.78
CA VAL A 395 -35.12 -48.78 1.11
C VAL A 395 -35.92 -49.63 2.11
N LEU A 396 -35.38 -49.84 3.31
CA LEU A 396 -36.08 -50.56 4.39
C LEU A 396 -37.36 -49.83 4.81
N GLY A 397 -37.32 -48.50 4.93
CA GLY A 397 -38.50 -47.68 5.24
C GLY A 397 -39.60 -47.78 4.17
N ILE A 398 -39.23 -47.75 2.89
CA ILE A 398 -40.17 -47.92 1.76
C ILE A 398 -40.80 -49.32 1.79
N ALA A 399 -40.01 -50.36 2.06
CA ALA A 399 -40.50 -51.74 2.14
C ALA A 399 -41.51 -51.92 3.28
N ILE A 400 -41.22 -51.38 4.47
CA ILE A 400 -42.14 -51.44 5.63
C ILE A 400 -43.42 -50.64 5.36
N TYR A 401 -43.31 -49.47 4.72
CA TYR A 401 -44.47 -48.67 4.33
C TYR A 401 -45.36 -49.40 3.32
N GLY A 402 -44.75 -49.98 2.28
CA GLY A 402 -45.44 -50.77 1.26
C GLY A 402 -46.17 -51.97 1.87
N LEU A 403 -45.53 -52.67 2.81
CA LEU A 403 -46.14 -53.79 3.52
C LEU A 403 -47.39 -53.34 4.30
N GLY A 404 -47.33 -52.21 5.02
CA GLY A 404 -48.49 -51.64 5.70
C GLY A 404 -49.65 -51.32 4.75
N THR A 405 -49.36 -50.73 3.59
CA THR A 405 -50.39 -50.38 2.59
C THR A 405 -51.01 -51.59 1.88
N ALA A 406 -50.29 -52.72 1.79
CA ALA A 406 -50.75 -53.96 1.17
C ALA A 406 -51.55 -54.86 2.13
N VAL A 407 -51.20 -54.86 3.42
CA VAL A 407 -51.90 -55.66 4.44
C VAL A 407 -53.34 -55.19 4.65
N GLY A 408 -53.59 -53.87 4.59
CA GLY A 408 -54.93 -53.30 4.74
C GLY A 408 -55.99 -53.89 3.79
N PRO A 409 -55.83 -53.78 2.46
CA PRO A 409 -56.85 -54.21 1.52
C PRO A 409 -56.90 -55.72 1.31
N LEU A 410 -55.76 -56.43 1.43
CA LEU A 410 -55.71 -57.87 1.19
C LEU A 410 -56.22 -58.69 2.38
N TRP A 411 -56.02 -58.20 3.62
CA TRP A 411 -56.28 -59.00 4.83
C TRP A 411 -57.28 -58.38 5.79
N ALA A 412 -57.36 -57.05 5.86
CA ALA A 412 -58.30 -56.36 6.74
C ALA A 412 -59.62 -55.98 6.05
N GLY A 413 -59.75 -56.22 4.73
CA GLY A 413 -60.97 -55.90 3.96
C GLY A 413 -61.19 -54.41 3.71
N ALA A 414 -60.21 -53.57 4.02
CA ALA A 414 -60.28 -52.14 3.74
C ALA A 414 -60.32 -51.91 2.21
N GLY A 415 -61.18 -51.01 1.74
CA GLY A 415 -61.26 -50.71 0.31
C GLY A 415 -59.90 -50.26 -0.25
N TRP A 416 -59.50 -50.77 -1.42
CA TRP A 416 -58.27 -50.40 -2.13
C TRP A 416 -58.09 -48.87 -2.31
N PHE A 417 -59.21 -48.14 -2.31
CA PHE A 417 -59.27 -46.68 -2.34
C PHE A 417 -58.53 -46.02 -1.17
N TRP A 418 -58.65 -46.55 0.05
CA TRP A 418 -57.99 -45.99 1.23
C TRP A 418 -56.47 -46.20 1.20
N SER A 419 -56.02 -47.35 0.68
CA SER A 419 -54.60 -47.59 0.41
C SER A 419 -54.03 -46.64 -0.64
N ALA A 420 -54.79 -46.34 -1.70
CA ALA A 420 -54.38 -45.37 -2.71
C ALA A 420 -54.21 -43.96 -2.12
N LEU A 421 -55.11 -43.54 -1.22
CA LEU A 421 -55.00 -42.27 -0.51
C LEU A 421 -53.79 -42.22 0.44
N LEU A 422 -53.49 -43.32 1.14
CA LEU A 422 -52.28 -43.40 1.97
C LEU A 422 -50.99 -43.28 1.13
N ILE A 423 -50.93 -43.93 -0.03
CA ILE A 423 -49.76 -43.84 -0.92
C ILE A 423 -49.62 -42.41 -1.48
N ALA A 424 -50.70 -41.84 -2.00
CA ALA A 424 -50.68 -40.49 -2.57
C ALA A 424 -50.37 -39.43 -1.50
N GLY A 425 -51.07 -39.48 -0.36
CA GLY A 425 -50.85 -38.57 0.77
C GLY A 425 -49.44 -38.71 1.34
N GLY A 426 -48.94 -39.94 1.49
CA GLY A 426 -47.58 -40.22 1.97
C GLY A 426 -46.50 -39.70 1.03
N TRP A 427 -46.70 -39.81 -0.29
CA TRP A 427 -45.80 -39.24 -1.29
C TRP A 427 -45.73 -37.71 -1.20
N PHE A 428 -46.88 -37.03 -1.17
CA PHE A 428 -46.92 -35.56 -1.07
C PHE A 428 -46.40 -35.05 0.27
N ALA A 429 -46.81 -35.66 1.38
CA ALA A 429 -46.36 -35.30 2.72
C ALA A 429 -44.85 -35.55 2.88
N GLY A 430 -44.37 -36.72 2.46
CA GLY A 430 -42.97 -37.12 2.57
C GLY A 430 -42.04 -36.23 1.76
N ARG A 431 -42.31 -36.05 0.46
CA ARG A 431 -41.46 -35.25 -0.42
C ARG A 431 -41.36 -33.79 0.04
N ASN A 432 -42.49 -33.13 0.28
CA ASN A 432 -42.49 -31.71 0.64
C ASN A 432 -41.95 -31.46 2.06
N SER A 433 -42.17 -32.38 3.00
CA SER A 433 -41.59 -32.26 4.35
C SER A 433 -40.08 -32.44 4.37
N VAL A 434 -39.56 -33.34 3.53
CA VAL A 434 -38.12 -33.51 3.33
C VAL A 434 -37.52 -32.24 2.74
N ASP A 435 -38.11 -31.68 1.67
CA ASP A 435 -37.62 -30.44 1.04
C ASP A 435 -37.58 -29.26 2.03
N LEU A 436 -38.66 -29.04 2.80
CA LEU A 436 -38.71 -27.97 3.82
C LEU A 436 -37.67 -28.14 4.94
N ARG A 437 -37.45 -29.37 5.42
CA ARG A 437 -36.44 -29.64 6.46
C ARG A 437 -35.02 -29.49 5.91
N VAL A 438 -34.79 -29.94 4.68
CA VAL A 438 -33.50 -29.80 3.99
C VAL A 438 -33.13 -28.34 3.84
N THR A 439 -34.05 -27.48 3.39
CA THR A 439 -33.80 -26.04 3.24
C THR A 439 -33.45 -25.39 4.58
N ARG A 440 -34.24 -25.64 5.65
CA ARG A 440 -33.95 -25.05 6.97
C ARG A 440 -32.62 -25.53 7.58
N HIS A 441 -32.35 -26.83 7.51
CA HIS A 441 -31.12 -27.38 8.07
C HIS A 441 -29.90 -26.93 7.26
N ARG A 442 -30.04 -26.82 5.94
CA ARG A 442 -29.01 -26.26 5.06
C ARG A 442 -28.68 -24.82 5.44
N ASP A 443 -29.68 -23.94 5.58
CA ASP A 443 -29.47 -22.53 5.92
C ASP A 443 -28.78 -22.41 7.30
N GLY A 444 -29.16 -23.26 8.26
CA GLY A 444 -28.50 -23.37 9.57
C GLY A 444 -27.05 -23.83 9.50
N ASP A 445 -26.77 -24.94 8.80
CA ASP A 445 -25.44 -25.49 8.60
C ASP A 445 -24.51 -24.52 7.84
N GLU A 446 -25.04 -23.83 6.82
CA GLU A 446 -24.31 -22.81 6.07
C GLU A 446 -24.00 -21.60 6.94
N ARG A 447 -24.96 -21.14 7.74
CA ARG A 447 -24.73 -20.05 8.71
C ARG A 447 -23.67 -20.41 9.73
N GLU A 448 -23.75 -21.60 10.34
CA GLU A 448 -22.77 -22.03 11.33
C GLU A 448 -21.36 -22.18 10.73
N ARG A 449 -21.26 -22.74 9.53
CA ARG A 449 -19.97 -22.84 8.81
C ARG A 449 -19.39 -21.46 8.48
N ASN A 450 -20.21 -20.52 8.02
CA ASN A 450 -19.77 -19.15 7.73
C ASN A 450 -19.34 -18.42 9.01
N LEU A 451 -20.02 -18.64 10.15
CA LEU A 451 -19.62 -18.06 11.44
C LEU A 451 -18.29 -18.63 11.93
N ARG A 452 -18.10 -19.95 11.88
CA ARG A 452 -16.81 -20.57 12.24
C ARG A 452 -15.68 -20.07 11.35
N LEU A 453 -15.92 -19.94 10.05
CA LEU A 453 -14.94 -19.41 9.10
C LEU A 453 -14.62 -17.95 9.37
N PHE A 454 -15.63 -17.14 9.69
CA PHE A 454 -15.46 -15.75 10.09
C PHE A 454 -14.62 -15.60 11.38
N ASP A 455 -14.85 -16.45 12.38
CA ASP A 455 -14.05 -16.45 13.62
C ASP A 455 -12.58 -16.83 13.36
N GLU A 456 -12.33 -17.69 12.38
CA GLU A 456 -10.97 -18.03 11.93
C GLU A 456 -10.33 -16.88 11.14
N GLU A 457 -11.08 -16.25 10.23
CA GLU A 457 -10.64 -15.07 9.47
C GLU A 457 -10.29 -13.91 10.43
N ARG A 458 -11.08 -13.70 11.49
CA ARG A 458 -10.84 -12.65 12.50
C ARG A 458 -9.59 -12.93 13.35
N ARG A 459 -9.35 -14.19 13.74
CA ARG A 459 -8.13 -14.60 14.46
C ARG A 459 -6.89 -14.41 13.60
N GLU A 460 -6.97 -14.79 12.32
CA GLU A 460 -5.88 -14.57 11.38
C GLU A 460 -5.62 -13.08 11.16
N HIS A 461 -6.67 -12.29 10.98
CA HIS A 461 -6.58 -10.83 10.84
C HIS A 461 -5.82 -10.23 12.01
N ALA A 462 -6.24 -10.53 13.25
CA ALA A 462 -5.57 -10.03 14.45
C ALA A 462 -4.09 -10.45 14.51
N ARG A 463 -3.78 -11.71 14.15
CA ARG A 463 -2.39 -12.19 14.07
C ARG A 463 -1.57 -11.42 13.02
N TRP A 464 -2.13 -11.20 11.84
CA TRP A 464 -1.44 -10.51 10.75
C TRP A 464 -1.24 -9.02 11.06
N VAL A 465 -2.23 -8.35 11.63
CA VAL A 465 -2.12 -6.97 12.11
C VAL A 465 -1.03 -6.85 13.16
N ALA A 466 -1.00 -7.74 14.17
CA ALA A 466 0.04 -7.75 15.19
C ALA A 466 1.44 -8.02 14.59
N TYR A 467 1.52 -8.92 13.60
CA TYR A 467 2.77 -9.18 12.88
C TYR A 467 3.26 -7.96 12.11
N LEU A 468 2.37 -7.26 11.40
CA LEU A 468 2.69 -6.03 10.69
C LEU A 468 3.13 -4.93 11.66
N ALA A 469 2.41 -4.72 12.76
CA ALA A 469 2.76 -3.71 13.77
C ALA A 469 4.16 -3.95 14.38
N ALA A 470 4.56 -5.20 14.55
CA ALA A 470 5.86 -5.54 15.15
C ALA A 470 7.04 -5.55 14.16
N ASN A 471 6.80 -5.81 12.86
CA ASN A 471 7.86 -6.07 11.89
C ASN A 471 7.92 -5.07 10.73
N ARG A 472 6.86 -4.30 10.49
CA ARG A 472 6.84 -3.28 9.43
C ARG A 472 7.88 -2.21 9.77
N PRO A 473 8.82 -1.92 8.85
CA PRO A 473 9.80 -0.87 9.07
C PRO A 473 9.12 0.50 9.01
N ASP A 474 9.66 1.43 9.76
CA ASP A 474 9.18 2.81 9.77
C ASP A 474 9.65 3.58 8.52
N GLU A 475 9.00 4.71 8.19
CA GLU A 475 9.39 5.52 7.04
C GLU A 475 10.83 6.00 7.14
N HIS A 476 11.30 6.39 8.33
CA HIS A 476 12.68 6.79 8.54
C HIS A 476 13.68 5.68 8.24
N GLU A 477 13.34 4.44 8.59
CA GLU A 477 14.19 3.27 8.32
C GLU A 477 14.26 2.98 6.81
N ILE A 478 13.12 3.07 6.12
CA ILE A 478 13.05 2.91 4.66
C ILE A 478 13.82 4.02 3.93
N ALA A 479 13.69 5.27 4.39
CA ALA A 479 14.46 6.40 3.87
C ALA A 479 15.96 6.17 4.02
N HIS A 480 16.38 5.78 5.22
CA HIS A 480 17.78 5.54 5.55
C HIS A 480 18.40 4.42 4.68
N TRP A 481 17.73 3.28 4.52
CA TRP A 481 18.22 2.22 3.64
C TRP A 481 18.36 2.67 2.18
N PHE A 482 17.46 3.52 1.70
CA PHE A 482 17.53 4.05 0.35
C PHE A 482 18.70 5.02 0.16
N ASP A 483 19.02 5.82 1.16
CA ASP A 483 20.18 6.70 1.12
C ASP A 483 21.50 5.92 1.19
N LEU A 484 21.57 4.87 2.01
CA LEU A 484 22.70 3.94 2.00
C LEU A 484 22.88 3.26 0.65
N ASP A 485 21.80 2.87 -0.02
CA ASP A 485 21.86 2.34 -1.39
C ASP A 485 22.42 3.37 -2.39
N ARG A 486 21.97 4.63 -2.32
CA ARG A 486 22.48 5.70 -3.19
C ARG A 486 23.97 5.92 -2.99
N SER A 487 24.43 6.05 -1.75
CA SER A 487 25.84 6.24 -1.41
C SER A 487 26.70 5.04 -1.82
N TYR A 488 26.19 3.82 -1.60
CA TYR A 488 26.85 2.60 -2.06
C TYR A 488 27.00 2.53 -3.58
N LEU A 489 25.94 2.88 -4.31
CA LEU A 489 25.95 2.87 -5.78
C LEU A 489 26.86 3.95 -6.35
N ARG A 490 26.90 5.14 -5.75
CA ARG A 490 27.86 6.20 -6.11
C ARG A 490 29.30 5.72 -5.92
N SER A 491 29.65 5.25 -4.73
CA SER A 491 31.02 4.80 -4.44
C SER A 491 31.45 3.64 -5.34
N THR A 492 30.53 2.70 -5.62
CA THR A 492 30.77 1.60 -6.56
C THR A 492 30.98 2.10 -7.99
N ALA A 493 30.16 3.05 -8.44
CA ALA A 493 30.28 3.65 -9.77
C ALA A 493 31.61 4.39 -9.96
N LEU A 494 32.09 5.10 -8.93
CA LEU A 494 33.39 5.78 -8.95
C LEU A 494 34.54 4.78 -9.06
N LYS A 495 34.57 3.78 -8.18
CA LYS A 495 35.59 2.72 -8.19
C LYS A 495 35.66 2.00 -9.55
N ARG A 496 34.52 1.61 -10.11
CA ARG A 496 34.43 0.94 -11.42
C ARG A 496 34.83 1.84 -12.58
N SER A 497 34.73 3.14 -12.40
CA SER A 497 35.09 4.16 -13.39
C SER A 497 36.54 4.62 -13.27
N GLY A 498 37.30 4.09 -12.29
CA GLY A 498 38.64 4.53 -11.96
C GLY A 498 38.70 6.00 -11.52
N LEU A 499 37.61 6.50 -10.92
CA LEU A 499 37.48 7.88 -10.44
C LEU A 499 37.51 7.92 -8.92
N THR A 500 37.98 9.05 -8.39
CA THR A 500 37.90 9.46 -7.00
C THR A 500 36.97 10.68 -6.87
N ASN A 501 36.59 11.09 -5.65
CA ASN A 501 35.78 12.30 -5.50
C ASN A 501 36.54 13.57 -5.89
N ARG A 502 37.88 13.55 -5.92
CA ARG A 502 38.71 14.63 -6.49
C ARG A 502 38.53 14.82 -7.98
N ASP A 503 38.20 13.75 -8.70
CA ASP A 503 37.99 13.80 -10.15
C ASP A 503 36.57 14.28 -10.51
N LEU A 504 35.68 14.38 -9.52
CA LEU A 504 34.32 14.88 -9.68
C LEU A 504 34.25 16.37 -9.43
N PHE A 505 33.60 17.09 -10.35
CA PHE A 505 33.13 18.44 -10.09
C PHE A 505 31.84 18.46 -9.29
N THR A 506 30.92 17.60 -9.70
CA THR A 506 29.60 17.40 -9.11
C THR A 506 29.04 16.08 -9.62
N HIS A 507 28.02 15.59 -8.95
CA HIS A 507 27.25 14.43 -9.37
C HIS A 507 25.76 14.69 -9.17
N VAL A 508 24.96 13.94 -9.92
CA VAL A 508 23.50 13.99 -9.85
C VAL A 508 22.99 12.55 -9.82
N ILE A 509 22.11 12.24 -8.87
CA ILE A 509 21.42 10.96 -8.82
C ILE A 509 19.93 11.23 -9.02
N LEU A 510 19.41 10.79 -10.16
CA LEU A 510 17.97 10.79 -10.41
C LEU A 510 17.40 9.43 -10.03
N ALA A 511 16.37 9.42 -9.20
CA ALA A 511 15.68 8.20 -8.81
C ALA A 511 14.22 8.24 -9.26
N THR A 512 13.80 7.23 -10.03
CA THR A 512 12.42 7.11 -10.49
C THR A 512 11.87 5.71 -10.30
N ARG A 513 10.55 5.61 -10.34
CA ARG A 513 9.83 4.35 -10.31
C ARG A 513 10.22 3.46 -11.50
N ALA A 514 10.61 2.22 -11.24
CA ALA A 514 10.72 1.21 -12.30
C ALA A 514 9.33 0.79 -12.82
N PRO A 515 9.17 0.41 -14.11
CA PRO A 515 7.89 -0.08 -14.62
C PRO A 515 7.35 -1.26 -13.81
N TYR A 516 6.03 -1.25 -13.53
CA TYR A 516 5.34 -2.29 -12.77
C TYR A 516 5.76 -2.46 -11.30
N SER A 517 6.59 -1.57 -10.74
CA SER A 517 6.94 -1.62 -9.32
C SER A 517 5.77 -1.17 -8.44
N ARG A 518 5.66 -1.72 -7.22
CA ARG A 518 4.68 -1.22 -6.24
C ARG A 518 5.19 0.09 -5.65
N ARG A 519 4.26 0.97 -5.29
CA ARG A 519 4.53 2.24 -4.63
C ARG A 519 3.96 2.19 -3.22
N ALA A 520 4.66 2.79 -2.27
CA ALA A 520 4.14 3.07 -0.93
C ALA A 520 4.58 4.47 -0.49
N ARG A 521 3.75 5.18 0.26
CA ARG A 521 4.10 6.48 0.84
C ARG A 521 3.38 6.71 2.15
N VAL A 522 3.94 7.54 3.01
CA VAL A 522 3.19 8.17 4.11
C VAL A 522 2.50 9.42 3.57
N LEU A 523 1.35 9.79 4.14
CA LEU A 523 0.70 11.07 3.86
C LEU A 523 1.69 12.24 4.09
N HIS A 524 1.72 13.18 3.14
CA HIS A 524 2.68 14.29 3.00
C HIS A 524 4.16 13.89 2.85
N GLY A 525 4.46 12.59 2.83
CA GLY A 525 5.82 12.05 2.73
C GLY A 525 6.22 11.64 1.31
N PRO A 526 7.54 11.51 1.06
CA PRO A 526 8.06 11.16 -0.25
C PRO A 526 7.63 9.75 -0.67
N PRO A 527 7.36 9.52 -1.97
CA PRO A 527 6.99 8.19 -2.45
C PRO A 527 8.18 7.23 -2.44
N ARG A 528 7.93 5.99 -2.04
CA ARG A 528 8.87 4.87 -2.07
C ARG A 528 8.40 3.82 -3.06
N TYR A 529 9.36 3.13 -3.68
CA TYR A 529 9.08 2.10 -4.69
C TYR A 529 9.77 0.79 -4.33
N THR A 530 9.17 -0.34 -4.70
CA THR A 530 9.83 -1.65 -4.56
C THR A 530 11.05 -1.79 -5.46
N GLU A 531 11.07 -1.03 -6.56
CA GLU A 531 12.18 -0.97 -7.48
C GLU A 531 12.34 0.43 -8.09
N TYR A 532 13.60 0.84 -8.24
CA TYR A 532 13.99 2.14 -8.78
C TYR A 532 14.79 2.00 -10.07
N HIS A 533 14.57 2.92 -10.99
CA HIS A 533 15.52 3.26 -12.04
C HIS A 533 16.36 4.45 -11.59
N LEU A 534 17.67 4.23 -11.43
CA LEU A 534 18.61 5.28 -11.07
C LEU A 534 19.41 5.71 -12.29
N HIS A 535 19.53 7.03 -12.48
CA HIS A 535 20.46 7.64 -13.42
C HIS A 535 21.48 8.45 -12.62
N LEU A 536 22.73 7.98 -12.61
CA LEU A 536 23.85 8.64 -11.99
C LEU A 536 24.65 9.39 -13.05
N PHE A 537 24.72 10.71 -12.92
CA PHE A 537 25.56 11.59 -13.72
C PHE A 537 26.80 11.95 -12.91
N LEU A 538 27.97 11.64 -13.46
CA LEU A 538 29.27 12.00 -12.88
C LEU A 538 29.92 13.03 -13.79
N LEU A 539 30.05 14.26 -13.30
CA LEU A 539 30.65 15.37 -14.06
C LEU A 539 32.12 15.48 -13.70
N THR A 540 33.00 15.30 -14.70
CA THR A 540 34.47 15.26 -14.54
C THR A 540 35.14 16.27 -15.46
N ASP A 541 36.46 16.48 -15.32
CA ASP A 541 37.26 17.31 -16.26
C ASP A 541 37.16 16.87 -17.73
N ASN A 542 36.95 15.57 -17.97
CA ASN A 542 36.97 15.00 -19.31
C ASN A 542 35.59 14.91 -19.97
N GLY A 543 34.52 15.22 -19.23
CA GLY A 543 33.14 15.10 -19.70
C GLY A 543 32.21 14.55 -18.62
N VAL A 544 31.01 14.17 -19.06
CA VAL A 544 29.97 13.60 -18.21
C VAL A 544 29.89 12.10 -18.47
N ARG A 545 29.80 11.32 -17.40
CA ARG A 545 29.53 9.89 -17.45
C ARG A 545 28.14 9.63 -16.89
N VAL A 546 27.32 8.92 -17.64
CA VAL A 546 25.97 8.54 -17.23
C VAL A 546 25.92 7.04 -17.03
N ILE A 547 25.48 6.65 -15.84
CA ILE A 547 25.32 5.26 -15.44
C ILE A 547 23.84 5.08 -15.11
N ARG A 548 23.17 4.23 -15.90
CA ARG A 548 21.78 3.84 -15.68
C ARG A 548 21.75 2.46 -15.07
N LEU A 549 21.00 2.28 -13.99
CA LEU A 549 20.87 1.00 -13.32
C LEU A 549 19.45 0.81 -12.78
N ARG A 550 19.07 -0.45 -12.59
CA ARG A 550 17.85 -0.84 -11.88
C ARG A 550 18.23 -1.35 -10.50
N LEU A 551 17.64 -0.76 -9.46
CA LEU A 551 17.79 -1.16 -8.06
C LEU A 551 16.52 -1.87 -7.63
N ASN A 552 16.64 -3.13 -7.20
CA ASN A 552 15.60 -3.80 -6.45
C ASN A 552 15.73 -3.38 -4.99
N PHE A 553 14.79 -2.56 -4.52
CA PHE A 553 14.85 -2.00 -3.18
C PHE A 553 14.51 -3.03 -2.10
N LEU A 554 13.79 -4.09 -2.45
CA LEU A 554 13.45 -5.17 -1.51
C LEU A 554 14.68 -6.00 -1.14
N THR A 555 15.53 -6.31 -2.13
CA THR A 555 16.72 -7.15 -1.94
C THR A 555 18.02 -6.36 -1.82
N GLY A 556 18.01 -5.06 -2.17
CA GLY A 556 19.21 -4.23 -2.31
C GLY A 556 20.06 -4.58 -3.53
N GLU A 557 19.67 -5.56 -4.35
CA GLU A 557 20.41 -5.94 -5.54
C GLU A 557 20.24 -4.89 -6.64
N TYR A 558 21.30 -4.66 -7.43
CA TYR A 558 21.23 -3.77 -8.58
C TYR A 558 21.77 -4.46 -9.83
N GLY A 559 21.22 -4.11 -10.99
CA GLY A 559 21.56 -4.74 -12.26
C GLY A 559 21.22 -3.87 -13.47
N HIS A 560 21.36 -4.47 -14.66
CA HIS A 560 21.10 -3.84 -15.95
C HIS A 560 21.86 -2.52 -16.16
N GLU A 561 23.11 -2.49 -15.69
CA GLU A 561 23.96 -1.31 -15.77
C GLU A 561 24.26 -0.94 -17.24
N LYS A 562 23.91 0.28 -17.64
CA LYS A 562 24.29 0.87 -18.92
C LYS A 562 25.15 2.09 -18.67
N ARG A 563 26.30 2.17 -19.35
CA ARG A 563 27.25 3.28 -19.23
C ARG A 563 27.34 4.03 -20.54
N GLU A 564 27.24 5.33 -20.46
CA GLU A 564 27.45 6.25 -21.59
C GLU A 564 28.41 7.35 -21.14
N VAL A 565 29.30 7.78 -22.03
CA VAL A 565 30.24 8.87 -21.78
C VAL A 565 30.09 9.90 -22.91
N PHE A 566 30.01 11.17 -22.55
CA PHE A 566 29.94 12.25 -23.52
C PHE A 566 30.76 13.46 -23.08
N HIS A 567 31.28 14.18 -24.06
CA HIS A 567 31.89 15.48 -23.85
C HIS A 567 30.82 16.55 -23.61
N TYR A 568 31.19 17.60 -22.88
CA TYR A 568 30.29 18.71 -22.57
C TYR A 568 29.71 19.37 -23.82
N ASP A 569 30.52 19.51 -24.86
CA ASP A 569 30.13 20.13 -26.15
C ASP A 569 29.12 19.29 -26.95
N LYS A 570 28.72 18.12 -26.44
CA LYS A 570 27.70 17.25 -27.04
C LYS A 570 26.34 17.36 -26.34
N VAL A 571 26.23 18.02 -25.18
CA VAL A 571 24.94 18.29 -24.53
C VAL A 571 24.29 19.47 -25.25
N ALA A 572 23.15 19.25 -25.91
CA ALA A 572 22.46 20.32 -26.65
C ALA A 572 21.43 21.04 -25.80
N SER A 573 20.69 20.30 -24.99
CA SER A 573 19.66 20.87 -24.13
C SER A 573 19.35 19.95 -22.96
N ALA A 574 19.02 20.54 -21.82
CA ALA A 574 18.32 19.90 -20.73
C ALA A 574 17.03 20.68 -20.54
N ARG A 575 15.87 20.01 -20.62
CA ARG A 575 14.56 20.64 -20.47
C ARG A 575 13.70 19.82 -19.52
N VAL A 576 13.00 20.48 -18.62
CA VAL A 576 11.90 19.88 -17.88
C VAL A 576 10.60 20.29 -18.57
N GLU A 577 9.84 19.30 -19.02
CA GLU A 577 8.49 19.49 -19.53
C GLU A 577 7.47 18.98 -18.51
N GLU A 578 6.59 19.88 -18.07
CA GLU A 578 5.40 19.50 -17.32
C GLU A 578 4.33 19.03 -18.31
N ARG A 579 4.00 17.75 -18.25
CA ARG A 579 2.99 17.11 -19.06
C ARG A 579 1.69 17.07 -18.28
N GLY A 580 0.78 17.97 -18.58
CA GLY A 580 -0.57 17.99 -18.03
C GLY A 580 -1.54 18.67 -18.97
N THR A 581 -2.71 18.06 -19.20
CA THR A 581 -3.82 18.73 -19.88
C THR A 581 -4.66 19.41 -18.82
N ARG A 582 -4.60 20.75 -18.73
CA ARG A 582 -5.63 21.54 -18.04
C ARG A 582 -6.86 21.48 -18.93
N VAL A 583 -7.81 20.60 -18.63
CA VAL A 583 -9.15 20.73 -19.23
C VAL A 583 -9.81 21.88 -18.48
N GLU A 584 -10.00 22.99 -19.17
CA GLU A 584 -10.79 24.11 -18.69
C GLU A 584 -12.19 23.58 -18.36
N GLU A 585 -12.65 23.81 -17.12
CA GLU A 585 -13.95 23.40 -16.61
C GLU A 585 -15.07 24.13 -17.36
N ASP A 586 -15.42 23.72 -18.58
CA ASP A 586 -16.64 24.23 -19.23
C ASP A 586 -17.30 23.25 -20.22
N HIS A 587 -16.95 21.95 -20.15
CA HIS A 587 -17.55 20.93 -21.03
C HIS A 587 -18.17 19.77 -20.24
N PRO A 588 -19.51 19.64 -20.21
CA PRO A 588 -20.19 18.50 -19.62
C PRO A 588 -19.92 17.27 -20.50
N GLY A 589 -18.98 16.44 -20.06
CA GLY A 589 -18.50 15.25 -20.79
C GLY A 589 -16.98 15.08 -20.82
N ALA A 590 -16.20 16.00 -20.24
CA ALA A 590 -14.76 15.86 -20.13
C ALA A 590 -14.39 14.63 -19.25
N ARG A 591 -13.58 13.74 -19.82
CA ARG A 591 -13.04 12.55 -19.11
C ARG A 591 -12.26 12.97 -17.86
N PRO A 592 -12.26 12.17 -16.78
CA PRO A 592 -11.57 12.52 -15.55
C PRO A 592 -10.09 12.81 -15.83
N ASN A 593 -9.59 13.87 -15.18
CA ASN A 593 -8.23 14.40 -15.25
C ASN A 593 -7.20 13.29 -15.48
N ARG A 594 -6.52 13.31 -16.63
CA ARG A 594 -5.24 12.60 -16.76
C ARG A 594 -4.25 13.38 -15.90
N GLY A 595 -3.80 12.77 -14.81
CA GLY A 595 -2.97 13.46 -13.84
C GLY A 595 -1.69 14.02 -14.47
N ARG A 596 -1.19 15.10 -13.85
CA ARG A 596 0.03 15.76 -14.28
C ARG A 596 1.21 14.81 -14.15
N GLY A 597 2.23 15.01 -14.97
CA GLY A 597 3.50 14.34 -14.84
C GLY A 597 4.62 15.27 -15.24
N ARG A 598 5.79 15.14 -14.63
CA ARG A 598 6.98 15.90 -15.04
C ARG A 598 7.94 14.97 -15.75
N THR A 599 8.43 15.40 -16.91
CA THR A 599 9.48 14.71 -17.64
C THR A 599 10.71 15.59 -17.71
N LEU A 600 11.80 15.16 -17.07
CA LEU A 600 13.12 15.72 -17.35
C LEU A 600 13.68 15.00 -18.58
N GLU A 601 13.95 15.76 -19.63
CA GLU A 601 14.52 15.29 -20.89
C GLU A 601 15.87 15.98 -21.12
N VAL A 602 16.91 15.17 -21.30
CA VAL A 602 18.26 15.64 -21.59
C VAL A 602 18.66 15.08 -22.94
N THR A 603 18.87 15.96 -23.91
CA THR A 603 19.10 15.60 -25.31
C THR A 603 20.47 16.07 -25.78
N LEU A 604 21.20 15.18 -26.46
CA LEU A 604 22.48 15.49 -27.08
C LEU A 604 22.29 16.25 -28.40
N VAL A 605 23.37 16.89 -28.88
CA VAL A 605 23.44 17.58 -30.19
C VAL A 605 23.12 16.66 -31.37
N ASN A 606 23.26 15.35 -31.21
CA ASN A 606 22.88 14.37 -32.24
C ASN A 606 21.38 13.98 -32.20
N GLY A 607 20.57 14.65 -31.37
CA GLY A 607 19.14 14.35 -31.21
C GLY A 607 18.83 13.09 -30.39
N LYS A 608 19.82 12.47 -29.75
CA LYS A 608 19.62 11.30 -28.88
C LYS A 608 19.31 11.72 -27.45
N ASP A 609 18.23 11.17 -26.88
CA ASP A 609 17.89 11.36 -25.47
C ASP A 609 18.77 10.51 -24.54
N ILE A 610 19.46 11.19 -23.61
CA ILE A 610 20.34 10.56 -22.61
C ILE A 610 19.57 10.24 -21.33
N ALA A 611 18.58 11.05 -21.00
CA ALA A 611 17.73 10.80 -19.85
C ALA A 611 16.35 11.34 -20.15
N LYS A 612 15.37 10.42 -20.19
CA LYS A 612 13.95 10.75 -20.22
C LYS A 612 13.36 10.18 -18.95
N VAL A 613 13.26 11.03 -17.96
CA VAL A 613 12.87 10.68 -16.60
C VAL A 613 11.46 11.24 -16.42
N THR A 614 10.47 10.37 -16.57
CA THR A 614 9.06 10.74 -16.44
C THR A 614 8.53 10.28 -15.09
N GLU A 615 8.08 11.21 -14.28
CA GLU A 615 7.20 10.94 -13.14
C GLU A 615 5.77 11.25 -13.58
N GLN A 616 4.87 10.28 -13.42
CA GLN A 616 3.44 10.44 -13.67
C GLN A 616 2.71 10.40 -12.33
N PHE A 617 1.83 11.37 -12.11
CA PHE A 617 0.90 11.40 -11.00
C PHE A 617 -0.46 10.95 -11.54
N GLU A 618 -1.04 9.90 -10.98
CA GLU A 618 -2.42 9.54 -11.31
C GLU A 618 -3.37 10.46 -10.55
N ALA A 619 -4.48 10.92 -11.17
CA ALA A 619 -5.43 11.82 -10.50
C ALA A 619 -6.07 11.20 -9.24
N ALA A 620 -6.05 9.88 -9.14
CA ALA A 620 -6.45 9.16 -7.94
C ALA A 620 -5.47 9.37 -6.76
N GLU A 621 -4.29 9.93 -6.97
CA GLU A 621 -3.28 10.15 -5.91
C GLU A 621 -3.54 11.40 -5.07
N VAL A 622 -4.36 12.32 -5.58
CA VAL A 622 -4.74 13.57 -4.91
C VAL A 622 -5.84 13.24 -3.92
N THR A 623 -5.48 13.16 -2.64
CA THR A 623 -6.47 13.12 -1.57
C THR A 623 -6.96 14.53 -1.29
N ASP A 624 -8.19 14.71 -0.78
CA ASP A 624 -8.67 16.04 -0.37
C ASP A 624 -7.75 16.75 0.64
N LEU A 625 -6.88 15.99 1.31
CA LEU A 625 -5.89 16.46 2.29
C LEU A 625 -4.60 17.00 1.64
N GLU A 626 -4.29 16.62 0.40
CA GLU A 626 -3.05 16.96 -0.28
C GLU A 626 -3.33 17.64 -1.62
N GLY A 627 -2.95 18.91 -1.74
CA GLY A 627 -3.01 19.61 -3.01
C GLY A 627 -2.10 18.97 -4.06
N GLU A 628 -2.56 18.92 -5.32
CA GLU A 628 -1.78 18.40 -6.45
C GLU A 628 -0.41 19.09 -6.59
N ASP A 629 -0.36 20.41 -6.39
CA ASP A 629 0.87 21.20 -6.48
C ASP A 629 1.91 20.80 -5.42
N TYR A 630 1.47 20.47 -4.20
CA TYR A 630 2.36 19.97 -3.14
C TYR A 630 2.97 18.62 -3.50
N LEU A 631 2.16 17.70 -4.05
CA LEU A 631 2.64 16.38 -4.47
C LEU A 631 3.65 16.47 -5.63
N ILE A 632 3.43 17.39 -6.57
CA ILE A 632 4.36 17.65 -7.68
C ILE A 632 5.67 18.22 -7.14
N GLN A 633 5.62 19.18 -6.23
CA GLN A 633 6.81 19.75 -5.61
C GLN A 633 7.60 18.67 -4.87
N LEU A 634 6.93 17.91 -4.01
CA LEU A 634 7.52 16.85 -3.21
C LEU A 634 8.21 15.81 -4.10
N ALA A 635 7.54 15.31 -5.13
CA ALA A 635 8.13 14.35 -6.05
C ALA A 635 9.33 14.91 -6.85
N THR A 636 9.25 16.17 -7.29
CA THR A 636 10.36 16.85 -8.00
C THR A 636 11.60 16.98 -7.10
N GLU A 637 11.41 17.30 -5.82
CA GLU A 637 12.48 17.33 -4.83
C GLU A 637 13.00 15.92 -4.53
N THR A 638 12.11 14.92 -4.46
CA THR A 638 12.45 13.55 -4.09
C THR A 638 13.25 12.80 -5.15
N SER A 639 12.89 13.01 -6.41
CA SER A 639 13.51 12.38 -7.58
C SER A 639 14.88 12.97 -7.91
N GLY A 640 15.21 14.14 -7.37
CA GLY A 640 16.43 14.89 -7.68
C GLY A 640 16.34 15.69 -8.99
N ILE A 641 15.16 15.78 -9.60
CA ILE A 641 14.95 16.48 -10.87
C ILE A 641 15.31 17.96 -10.77
N SER A 642 14.92 18.64 -9.68
CA SER A 642 15.22 20.07 -9.49
C SER A 642 16.73 20.35 -9.53
N TRP A 643 17.52 19.48 -8.89
CA TRP A 643 18.97 19.60 -8.86
C TRP A 643 19.59 19.27 -10.21
N ALA A 644 19.16 18.15 -10.81
CA ALA A 644 19.62 17.72 -12.12
C ALA A 644 19.40 18.77 -13.19
N GLN A 645 18.22 19.40 -13.18
CA GLN A 645 17.87 20.46 -14.11
C GLN A 645 18.87 21.62 -13.99
N HIS A 646 19.10 22.15 -12.78
CA HIS A 646 19.99 23.29 -12.58
C HIS A 646 21.42 23.02 -13.09
N VAL A 647 21.98 21.85 -12.75
CA VAL A 647 23.34 21.47 -13.16
C VAL A 647 23.42 21.23 -14.66
N LEU A 648 22.46 20.49 -15.24
CA LEU A 648 22.52 20.09 -16.64
C LEU A 648 22.16 21.24 -17.59
N GLU A 649 21.28 22.17 -17.19
CA GLU A 649 21.03 23.41 -17.93
C GLU A 649 22.26 24.31 -17.95
N ALA A 650 22.94 24.48 -16.81
CA ALA A 650 24.17 25.26 -16.74
C ALA A 650 25.27 24.67 -17.65
N VAL A 651 25.40 23.35 -17.64
CA VAL A 651 26.31 22.62 -18.53
C VAL A 651 25.92 22.76 -20.01
N ALA A 652 24.64 22.67 -20.34
CA ALA A 652 24.16 22.83 -21.71
C ALA A 652 24.38 24.25 -22.25
N ALA A 653 24.23 25.27 -21.38
CA ALA A 653 24.39 26.67 -21.75
C ALA A 653 25.86 27.08 -21.92
N GLU A 654 26.75 26.62 -21.03
CA GLU A 654 28.13 27.08 -20.96
C GLU A 654 29.16 26.07 -21.51
N GLY A 655 28.78 24.82 -21.79
CA GLY A 655 29.65 23.78 -22.35
C GLY A 655 30.87 23.48 -21.49
N ARG A 656 32.04 23.23 -22.12
CA ARG A 656 33.29 22.99 -21.37
C ARG A 656 33.78 24.21 -20.57
N GLU A 657 33.48 25.43 -21.03
CA GLU A 657 33.87 26.66 -20.33
C GLU A 657 33.18 26.82 -18.97
N TRP A 658 32.05 26.14 -18.78
CA TRP A 658 31.38 26.09 -17.49
C TRP A 658 32.35 25.72 -16.37
N ILE A 659 33.22 24.72 -16.58
CA ILE A 659 34.17 24.24 -15.58
C ILE A 659 35.16 25.34 -15.14
N SER A 660 35.75 26.07 -16.09
CA SER A 660 36.74 27.10 -15.79
C SER A 660 36.10 28.33 -15.16
N LYS A 661 34.92 28.72 -15.63
CA LYS A 661 34.09 29.77 -15.02
C LYS A 661 33.69 29.37 -13.60
N GLU A 662 33.34 28.11 -13.38
CA GLU A 662 32.92 27.63 -12.07
C GLU A 662 34.08 27.61 -11.07
N ARG A 663 35.28 27.17 -11.47
CA ARG A 663 36.50 27.29 -10.66
C ARG A 663 36.79 28.76 -10.28
N THR A 664 36.62 29.68 -11.22
CA THR A 664 36.82 31.13 -10.99
C THR A 664 35.76 31.71 -10.05
N ARG A 665 34.48 31.35 -10.22
CA ARG A 665 33.39 31.75 -9.33
C ARG A 665 33.60 31.23 -7.91
N ARG A 666 34.09 29.98 -7.75
CA ARG A 666 34.49 29.44 -6.43
C ARG A 666 35.58 30.30 -5.78
N HIS A 667 36.63 30.65 -6.52
CA HIS A 667 37.71 31.49 -5.99
C HIS A 667 37.23 32.89 -5.57
N HIS A 668 36.40 33.55 -6.38
CA HIS A 668 35.84 34.86 -6.03
C HIS A 668 34.88 34.79 -4.83
N ARG A 669 34.07 33.73 -4.74
CA ARG A 669 33.16 33.51 -3.61
C ARG A 669 33.91 33.19 -2.32
N PHE A 670 35.04 32.50 -2.38
CA PHE A 670 35.94 32.35 -1.22
C PHE A 670 36.38 33.70 -0.66
N GLN A 671 36.79 34.63 -1.53
CA GLN A 671 37.20 35.97 -1.10
C GLN A 671 36.04 36.73 -0.44
N GLN A 672 34.82 36.62 -1.00
CA GLN A 672 33.62 37.20 -0.38
C GLN A 672 33.24 36.54 0.96
N TRP A 673 33.37 35.21 1.07
CA TRP A 673 33.10 34.47 2.31
C TRP A 673 34.03 34.94 3.45
N ARG A 674 35.32 35.16 3.15
CA ARG A 674 36.27 35.73 4.12
C ARG A 674 35.93 37.15 4.55
N LEU A 675 35.48 38.01 3.62
CA LEU A 675 35.17 39.40 3.95
C LEU A 675 34.00 39.51 4.94
N ILE A 676 33.00 38.64 4.82
CA ILE A 676 31.86 38.58 5.76
C ILE A 676 32.30 37.98 7.10
N GLY A 677 33.12 36.93 7.09
CA GLY A 677 33.69 36.35 8.32
C GLY A 677 34.68 37.26 9.06
N ALA A 678 35.34 38.19 8.36
CA ALA A 678 36.26 39.17 8.94
C ALA A 678 35.51 40.42 9.47
N ALA A 679 34.48 40.88 8.76
CA ALA A 679 33.65 42.01 9.21
C ALA A 679 32.85 41.71 10.49
N THR A 680 32.51 40.44 10.73
CA THR A 680 31.84 39.97 11.95
C THR A 680 32.81 39.70 13.11
N GLY A 681 34.13 39.65 12.85
CA GLY A 681 35.17 39.45 13.87
C GLY A 681 35.94 40.72 14.25
N SER A 682 35.68 41.87 13.61
CA SER A 682 36.42 43.11 13.84
C SER A 682 35.72 44.14 14.73
N ASP A 683 34.49 43.90 15.17
CA ASP A 683 33.74 44.86 16.01
C ASP A 683 33.94 44.66 17.54
N ASP A 684 34.62 43.60 17.98
CA ASP A 684 34.98 43.40 19.40
C ASP A 684 36.30 44.09 19.82
N GLY A 685 36.87 44.94 18.96
CA GLY A 685 38.16 45.62 19.20
C GLY A 685 38.09 47.10 19.55
N ALA A 686 36.91 47.71 19.67
CA ALA A 686 36.78 49.16 19.85
C ALA A 686 35.65 49.60 20.79
N ILE A 687 35.46 48.92 21.91
CA ILE A 687 34.94 49.53 23.14
C ILE A 687 35.74 48.98 24.32
N GLY A 688 36.73 49.75 24.75
CA GLY A 688 37.62 49.48 25.88
C GLY A 688 38.60 50.63 26.04
#